data_AF-L1IL47-F1
#
_entry.id   AF-L1IL47-F1
#
_cell.length_a   1.000
_cell.length_b   1.000
_cell.length_c   1.000
_cell.angle_alpha   90.00
_cell.angle_beta   90.00
_cell.angle_gamma   90.00
#
_symmetry.space_group_name_H-M   'P 1'
#
loop_
_entity.id
_entity.type
_entity.pdbx_description
1 polymer ?
#
loop_
_entity_poly.entity_id
_entity_poly.type
_entity_poly.pdbx_seq_one_letter_code
_entity_poly.pdbx_strand_id
1 'polypeptide(L)'
;MKLKRLARGLRLNHVEATALIATVVLEFIRDGKTCAELMDLGRKLLGKRQVLEGVEALCHEVQVEGTFPDGTKLVTVHSPITLEDGDLDLALYGSFLPKPSLSAFDAPGSLILNKDRESVSITVTNLADRPIQVGSHYHFVEANSRLEFDRGLAYGKRLNITAGTAVRFEPGESKVVSLVAIGGNKVIRGGNNIVDGPYSPSNVEEIVKRCAEKGFKHKPQDVTHTQKKAKTEVTIDRKHYADIFGPTTGDKVHLGDTGLVIEVEKDYTVYGDECKFGGGKVVDYTGIYKCDIGIKDGKIAGIGKAGNPDGVTPGMTVGPGTEAIAGEGSIVTAGVTTLYGGGSGPATGTNATTCTDGSFYTKMMLQATDNIPLNFGFSGKGNASKPEGLREMIEAGCAGLKLHEDWGTTPAAIDSCLSIAEEYDIQVTIHTDTLNESCCVEDTIAAFKGRTIHTYHSEGAGGGHAPDIIKVCSQANVIASSTNPTKPFTINTIDEHVDMLMVCHHLDKNISEDVAFAESRIRDKTIQAEDILHDMGAICIMSSDSQAMGRIGEVIARTWQTAAKMKQQRGTLPEDKESDNLRVKRYIAKYTINPAIAHGFSQVIGSIEVGKMADLVIWKPEFFGAKPEMMGDPNASIPTPQPVMMRPMFGSFGPKAIGQSCVTFVSQVSLSKGIVASYGLQKRAVAVTGTRTVGKKDMKYNDATPSINVNSETYVVTADGVELSCAPADRLPLAQRYFLF
;
A
#
# COMPACT_ATOMS: atom_id res chain seq x y z
N MET A 1 2.82 -21.89 15.61
CA MET A 1 3.20 -22.11 14.19
C MET A 1 4.66 -21.75 13.91
N LYS A 2 5.06 -20.46 13.84
CA LYS A 2 6.41 -19.97 13.46
C LYS A 2 7.61 -20.83 13.90
N LEU A 3 7.69 -21.19 15.19
CA LEU A 3 8.72 -22.07 15.77
C LEU A 3 8.87 -23.42 15.02
N LYS A 4 7.75 -24.05 14.61
CA LYS A 4 7.73 -25.30 13.81
C LYS A 4 8.15 -25.09 12.35
N ARG A 5 8.03 -23.89 11.80
CA ARG A 5 8.53 -23.54 10.45
C ARG A 5 10.05 -23.31 10.51
N LEU A 6 10.55 -22.56 11.51
CA LEU A 6 11.98 -22.41 11.78
C LEU A 6 12.67 -23.75 12.04
N ALA A 7 12.12 -24.59 12.93
CA ALA A 7 12.68 -25.89 13.31
C ALA A 7 12.81 -26.91 12.17
N ARG A 8 12.16 -26.67 11.02
CA ARG A 8 12.31 -27.48 9.79
C ARG A 8 13.10 -26.77 8.68
N GLY A 9 13.85 -25.71 9.00
CA GLY A 9 14.72 -25.00 8.06
C GLY A 9 14.05 -23.90 7.22
N LEU A 10 12.79 -23.51 7.48
CA LEU A 10 12.18 -22.42 6.71
C LEU A 10 12.66 -21.05 7.17
N ARG A 11 13.09 -20.24 6.19
CA ARG A 11 13.37 -18.82 6.33
C ARG A 11 12.06 -18.06 6.58
N LEU A 12 11.95 -17.42 7.74
CA LEU A 12 10.73 -16.77 8.22
C LEU A 12 10.46 -15.43 7.53
N ASN A 13 9.19 -15.13 7.25
CA ASN A 13 8.79 -13.80 6.77
C ASN A 13 8.68 -12.76 7.91
N HIS A 14 8.32 -11.51 7.59
CA HIS A 14 8.24 -10.44 8.59
C HIS A 14 7.24 -10.72 9.71
N VAL A 15 6.04 -11.21 9.39
CA VAL A 15 5.01 -11.51 10.40
C VAL A 15 5.46 -12.68 11.28
N GLU A 16 6.09 -13.69 10.70
CA GLU A 16 6.61 -14.85 11.42
C GLU A 16 7.78 -14.52 12.34
N ALA A 17 8.73 -13.69 11.87
CA ALA A 17 9.88 -13.24 12.65
C ALA A 17 9.41 -12.38 13.84
N THR A 18 8.58 -11.37 13.59
CA THR A 18 7.96 -10.53 14.63
C THR A 18 7.19 -11.37 15.63
N ALA A 19 6.35 -12.31 15.18
CA ALA A 19 5.60 -13.20 16.06
C ALA A 19 6.48 -14.22 16.82
N LEU A 20 7.65 -14.59 16.29
CA LEU A 20 8.62 -15.44 17.00
C LEU A 20 9.27 -14.65 18.13
N ILE A 21 9.89 -13.51 17.79
CA ILE A 21 10.61 -12.65 18.74
C ILE A 21 9.66 -12.25 19.88
N ALA A 22 8.46 -11.77 19.56
CA ALA A 22 7.46 -11.39 20.54
C ALA A 22 7.12 -12.54 21.51
N THR A 23 6.94 -13.77 21.01
CA THR A 23 6.62 -14.92 21.89
C THR A 23 7.81 -15.32 22.76
N VAL A 24 9.00 -15.43 22.18
CA VAL A 24 10.19 -15.88 22.94
C VAL A 24 10.58 -14.87 24.02
N VAL A 25 10.41 -13.57 23.75
CA VAL A 25 10.55 -12.53 24.78
C VAL A 25 9.50 -12.70 25.89
N LEU A 26 8.25 -13.01 25.56
CA LEU A 26 7.20 -13.27 26.58
C LEU A 26 7.49 -14.51 27.44
N GLU A 27 8.03 -15.60 26.87
CA GLU A 27 8.48 -16.76 27.66
C GLU A 27 9.63 -16.39 28.61
N PHE A 28 10.62 -15.61 28.14
CA PHE A 28 11.70 -15.13 29.03
C PHE A 28 11.23 -14.13 30.10
N ILE A 29 10.19 -13.33 29.83
CA ILE A 29 9.51 -12.50 30.86
C ILE A 29 8.88 -13.42 31.91
N ARG A 30 8.18 -14.47 31.47
CA ARG A 30 7.54 -15.45 32.35
C ARG A 30 8.56 -16.17 33.25
N ASP A 31 9.77 -16.41 32.77
CA ASP A 31 10.87 -16.99 33.54
C ASP A 31 11.77 -15.94 34.25
N GLY A 32 11.29 -14.70 34.37
CA GLY A 32 11.84 -13.70 35.29
C GLY A 32 13.09 -12.97 34.80
N LYS A 33 13.37 -12.95 33.49
CA LYS A 33 14.40 -12.09 32.91
C LYS A 33 14.05 -10.60 33.05
N THR A 34 15.06 -9.76 33.21
CA THR A 34 14.90 -8.30 33.32
C THR A 34 14.70 -7.65 31.95
N CYS A 35 14.01 -6.51 31.88
CA CYS A 35 13.79 -5.78 30.62
C CYS A 35 15.10 -5.51 29.85
N ALA A 36 16.17 -5.16 30.57
CA ALA A 36 17.48 -4.88 29.98
C ALA A 36 18.15 -6.12 29.34
N GLU A 37 18.03 -7.31 29.97
CA GLU A 37 18.48 -8.57 29.35
C GLU A 37 17.67 -8.87 28.09
N LEU A 38 16.35 -8.65 28.12
CA LEU A 38 15.45 -8.99 27.02
C LEU A 38 15.68 -8.13 25.77
N MET A 39 16.03 -6.85 25.94
CA MET A 39 16.40 -5.97 24.83
C MET A 39 17.66 -6.45 24.06
N ASP A 40 18.55 -7.19 24.72
CA ASP A 40 19.75 -7.80 24.12
C ASP A 40 19.49 -9.24 23.64
N LEU A 41 18.82 -10.08 24.45
CA LEU A 41 18.44 -11.44 24.08
C LEU A 41 17.54 -11.49 22.83
N GLY A 42 16.58 -10.56 22.71
CA GLY A 42 15.71 -10.46 21.54
C GLY A 42 16.46 -10.24 20.22
N ARG A 43 17.62 -9.58 20.26
CA ARG A 43 18.49 -9.33 19.10
C ARG A 43 19.40 -10.50 18.72
N LYS A 44 19.34 -11.60 19.47
CA LYS A 44 20.10 -12.83 19.24
C LYS A 44 19.25 -13.94 18.62
N LEU A 45 17.93 -13.81 18.63
CA LEU A 45 17.00 -14.89 18.24
C LEU A 45 17.04 -15.24 16.75
N LEU A 46 17.19 -14.25 15.86
CA LEU A 46 17.14 -14.47 14.41
C LEU A 46 18.26 -13.72 13.69
N GLY A 47 19.03 -14.44 12.89
CA GLY A 47 19.96 -13.86 11.92
C GLY A 47 19.32 -13.77 10.53
N LYS A 48 19.99 -13.06 9.62
CA LYS A 48 19.55 -12.88 8.21
C LYS A 48 19.29 -14.21 7.50
N ARG A 49 20.07 -15.25 7.82
CA ARG A 49 19.91 -16.59 7.22
C ARG A 49 18.60 -17.25 7.65
N GLN A 50 18.07 -16.96 8.84
CA GLN A 50 16.82 -17.53 9.34
C GLN A 50 15.55 -16.77 8.89
N VAL A 51 15.68 -15.66 8.16
CA VAL A 51 14.55 -14.87 7.65
C VAL A 51 14.61 -14.71 6.13
N LEU A 52 13.50 -14.35 5.49
CA LEU A 52 13.48 -13.98 4.07
C LEU A 52 14.25 -12.67 3.85
N GLU A 53 14.81 -12.51 2.66
CA GLU A 53 15.54 -11.31 2.24
C GLU A 53 14.68 -10.03 2.38
N GLY A 54 15.25 -8.98 2.98
CA GLY A 54 14.56 -7.71 3.24
C GLY A 54 13.70 -7.72 4.51
N VAL A 55 13.56 -8.85 5.22
CA VAL A 55 12.86 -8.87 6.52
C VAL A 55 13.66 -8.12 7.58
N GLU A 56 14.98 -8.10 7.49
CA GLU A 56 15.88 -7.26 8.29
C GLU A 56 15.68 -5.76 8.05
N ALA A 57 15.22 -5.38 6.84
CA ALA A 57 14.86 -4.00 6.51
C ALA A 57 13.45 -3.63 6.98
N LEU A 58 12.50 -4.59 7.06
CA LEU A 58 11.13 -4.37 7.56
C LEU A 58 11.03 -4.42 9.10
N CYS A 59 11.84 -5.25 9.75
CA CYS A 59 11.75 -5.52 11.18
C CYS A 59 12.66 -4.54 11.96
N HIS A 60 12.32 -3.25 11.94
CA HIS A 60 13.06 -2.21 12.66
C HIS A 60 13.10 -2.44 14.17
N GLU A 61 12.00 -2.91 14.74
CA GLU A 61 11.90 -3.30 16.15
C GLU A 61 10.72 -4.26 16.40
N VAL A 62 10.76 -4.97 17.52
CA VAL A 62 9.64 -5.75 18.04
C VAL A 62 9.35 -5.31 19.47
N GLN A 63 8.11 -4.92 19.73
CA GLN A 63 7.62 -4.50 21.03
C GLN A 63 6.66 -5.54 21.63
N VAL A 64 6.75 -5.79 22.93
CA VAL A 64 5.77 -6.57 23.72
C VAL A 64 5.63 -6.01 25.12
N GLU A 65 4.45 -6.19 25.72
CA GLU A 65 4.29 -6.08 27.18
C GLU A 65 3.99 -7.46 27.77
N GLY A 66 4.55 -7.73 28.95
CA GLY A 66 4.32 -8.98 29.67
C GLY A 66 4.45 -8.79 31.17
N THR A 67 3.89 -9.72 31.95
CA THR A 67 3.89 -9.66 33.42
C THR A 67 5.20 -10.22 33.99
N PHE A 68 6.11 -9.32 34.37
CA PHE A 68 7.31 -9.65 35.13
C PHE A 68 6.94 -9.94 36.60
N PRO A 69 7.88 -10.49 37.42
CA PRO A 69 7.68 -10.61 38.86
C PRO A 69 7.35 -9.30 39.60
N ASP A 70 7.65 -8.14 39.01
CA ASP A 70 7.32 -6.79 39.51
C ASP A 70 6.14 -6.14 38.74
N GLY A 71 5.31 -6.94 38.06
CA GLY A 71 4.15 -6.49 37.28
C GLY A 71 4.46 -6.23 35.79
N THR A 72 3.49 -5.75 35.03
CA THR A 72 3.65 -5.50 33.59
C THR A 72 4.78 -4.50 33.28
N LYS A 73 5.58 -4.76 32.25
CA LYS A 73 6.52 -3.79 31.63
C LYS A 73 6.54 -3.96 30.11
N LEU A 74 6.86 -2.88 29.41
CA LEU A 74 7.23 -2.86 27.99
C LEU A 74 8.67 -3.35 27.77
N VAL A 75 8.87 -4.12 26.71
CA VAL A 75 10.19 -4.44 26.15
C VAL A 75 10.19 -4.09 24.66
N THR A 76 11.17 -3.28 24.25
CA THR A 76 11.42 -2.96 22.83
C THR A 76 12.75 -3.54 22.38
N VAL A 77 12.69 -4.51 21.48
CA VAL A 77 13.85 -5.11 20.83
C VAL A 77 14.14 -4.33 19.56
N HIS A 78 14.98 -3.29 19.64
CA HIS A 78 15.40 -2.50 18.47
C HIS A 78 16.41 -3.28 17.61
N SER A 79 16.29 -3.21 16.28
CA SER A 79 17.13 -3.92 15.30
C SER A 79 17.38 -5.39 15.69
N PRO A 80 16.32 -6.23 15.74
CA PRO A 80 16.40 -7.64 16.15
C PRO A 80 17.25 -8.50 15.21
N ILE A 81 17.26 -8.20 13.91
CA ILE A 81 17.92 -9.02 12.88
C ILE A 81 19.20 -8.33 12.42
N THR A 82 20.24 -8.41 13.25
CA THR A 82 21.57 -7.83 12.94
C THR A 82 22.69 -8.86 12.81
N LEU A 83 22.46 -10.09 13.26
CA LEU A 83 23.42 -11.19 13.12
C LEU A 83 23.25 -11.89 11.76
N GLU A 84 24.27 -12.61 11.31
CA GLU A 84 24.16 -13.46 10.12
C GLU A 84 23.37 -14.74 10.43
N ASP A 85 23.71 -15.38 11.54
CA ASP A 85 22.97 -16.48 12.17
C ASP A 85 22.50 -16.08 13.58
N GLY A 86 21.28 -16.47 13.92
CA GLY A 86 20.71 -16.34 15.26
C GLY A 86 21.03 -17.55 16.15
N ASP A 87 20.96 -17.34 17.45
CA ASP A 87 20.99 -18.39 18.46
C ASP A 87 19.67 -19.18 18.41
N LEU A 88 19.70 -20.32 17.71
CA LEU A 88 18.55 -21.20 17.54
C LEU A 88 18.09 -21.89 18.84
N ASP A 89 18.93 -21.98 19.88
CA ASP A 89 18.50 -22.54 21.17
C ASP A 89 17.66 -21.51 21.93
N LEU A 90 18.04 -20.23 21.87
CA LEU A 90 17.18 -19.13 22.35
C LEU A 90 15.93 -18.98 21.46
N ALA A 91 16.06 -19.06 20.13
CA ALA A 91 14.93 -18.91 19.20
C ALA A 91 13.85 -20.00 19.33
N LEU A 92 14.21 -21.17 19.86
CA LEU A 92 13.34 -22.31 20.12
C LEU A 92 13.09 -22.54 21.62
N TYR A 93 13.42 -21.57 22.48
CA TYR A 93 13.18 -21.63 23.92
C TYR A 93 11.70 -21.90 24.25
N GLY A 94 11.45 -22.69 25.29
CA GLY A 94 10.11 -23.14 25.70
C GLY A 94 9.37 -24.06 24.70
N SER A 95 9.89 -24.26 23.48
CA SER A 95 9.12 -24.90 22.39
C SER A 95 9.19 -26.43 22.34
N PHE A 96 10.21 -27.02 23.00
CA PHE A 96 10.54 -28.45 22.95
C PHE A 96 10.76 -29.02 21.53
N LEU A 97 11.01 -28.16 20.53
CA LEU A 97 11.31 -28.56 19.16
C LEU A 97 12.80 -28.87 18.97
N PRO A 98 13.16 -29.82 18.08
CA PRO A 98 14.56 -30.06 17.75
C PRO A 98 15.18 -28.85 17.04
N LYS A 99 16.40 -28.49 17.44
CA LYS A 99 17.20 -27.45 16.77
C LYS A 99 17.63 -27.93 15.38
N PRO A 100 17.36 -27.18 14.30
CA PRO A 100 17.85 -27.50 12.97
C PRO A 100 19.34 -27.16 12.84
N SER A 101 20.02 -27.80 11.89
CA SER A 101 21.38 -27.39 11.51
C SER A 101 21.35 -25.99 10.87
N LEU A 102 22.39 -25.18 11.13
CA LEU A 102 22.61 -23.93 10.38
C LEU A 102 22.84 -24.18 8.88
N SER A 103 23.18 -25.40 8.47
CA SER A 103 23.25 -25.79 7.05
C SER A 103 21.88 -25.96 6.37
N ALA A 104 20.77 -25.74 7.09
CA ALA A 104 19.42 -25.72 6.50
C ALA A 104 19.01 -24.34 5.94
N PHE A 105 19.89 -23.34 6.00
CA PHE A 105 19.58 -21.93 5.70
C PHE A 105 20.62 -21.30 4.76
N ASP A 106 20.43 -21.38 3.45
CA ASP A 106 21.39 -20.80 2.48
C ASP A 106 21.34 -19.26 2.43
N ALA A 107 22.51 -18.65 2.24
CA ALA A 107 22.76 -17.23 2.47
C ALA A 107 22.92 -16.42 1.16
N PRO A 108 22.23 -15.27 1.00
CA PRO A 108 22.55 -14.27 -0.02
C PRO A 108 23.85 -13.51 0.33
N GLY A 109 24.57 -13.02 -0.70
CA GLY A 109 25.83 -12.30 -0.52
C GLY A 109 25.68 -10.89 0.05
N SER A 110 26.72 -10.40 0.73
CA SER A 110 26.75 -9.06 1.35
C SER A 110 27.59 -8.04 0.57
N LEU A 111 27.20 -6.75 0.66
CA LEU A 111 27.91 -5.61 0.08
C LEU A 111 28.71 -4.84 1.14
N ILE A 112 29.86 -4.29 0.73
CA ILE A 112 30.80 -3.57 1.60
C ILE A 112 30.58 -2.06 1.49
N LEU A 113 30.48 -1.38 2.64
CA LEU A 113 30.39 0.08 2.72
C LEU A 113 31.76 0.74 2.92
N ASN A 114 31.87 2.02 2.57
CA ASN A 114 33.06 2.87 2.74
C ASN A 114 34.32 2.44 1.97
N LYS A 115 34.16 1.90 0.76
CA LYS A 115 35.27 1.90 -0.21
C LYS A 115 35.66 3.35 -0.55
N ASP A 116 36.94 3.58 -0.83
CA ASP A 116 37.48 4.80 -1.45
C ASP A 116 37.27 6.13 -0.67
N ARG A 117 37.33 6.08 0.68
CA ARG A 117 37.45 7.29 1.53
C ARG A 117 38.60 7.19 2.54
N GLU A 118 39.41 8.24 2.58
CA GLU A 118 40.49 8.42 3.54
C GLU A 118 39.93 8.60 4.97
N SER A 119 40.55 7.91 5.94
CA SER A 119 40.19 7.98 7.36
C SER A 119 41.45 7.99 8.23
N VAL A 120 41.36 8.61 9.41
CA VAL A 120 42.45 8.71 10.37
C VAL A 120 41.99 8.16 11.72
N SER A 121 42.80 7.31 12.35
CA SER A 121 42.55 6.83 13.71
C SER A 121 43.34 7.67 14.70
N ILE A 122 42.65 8.24 15.70
CA ILE A 122 43.28 9.04 16.77
C ILE A 122 42.92 8.50 18.14
N THR A 123 43.81 8.68 19.12
CA THR A 123 43.54 8.34 20.52
C THR A 123 42.87 9.52 21.22
N VAL A 124 41.83 9.21 22.00
CA VAL A 124 40.99 10.17 22.72
C VAL A 124 40.83 9.72 24.18
N THR A 125 41.18 10.61 25.12
CA THR A 125 41.13 10.35 26.57
C THR A 125 40.17 11.31 27.26
N ASN A 126 39.30 10.82 28.15
CA ASN A 126 38.40 11.66 28.94
C ASN A 126 39.02 12.10 30.28
N LEU A 127 39.31 13.40 30.42
CA LEU A 127 39.85 14.02 31.64
C LEU A 127 38.76 14.76 32.46
N ALA A 128 37.50 14.36 32.33
CA ALA A 128 36.39 14.81 33.18
C ALA A 128 36.07 13.81 34.28
N ASP A 129 35.38 14.33 35.30
CA ASP A 129 34.67 13.64 36.38
C ASP A 129 33.32 13.03 35.93
N ARG A 130 32.96 13.15 34.65
CA ARG A 130 31.67 12.76 34.07
C ARG A 130 31.85 12.04 32.72
N PRO A 131 30.92 11.15 32.35
CA PRO A 131 30.89 10.56 31.01
C PRO A 131 30.68 11.63 29.95
N ILE A 132 31.34 11.47 28.81
CA ILE A 132 31.20 12.34 27.63
C ILE A 132 30.85 11.48 26.43
N GLN A 133 29.85 11.89 25.66
CA GLN A 133 29.34 11.13 24.52
C GLN A 133 29.31 12.03 23.28
N VAL A 134 29.94 11.58 22.19
CA VAL A 134 30.15 12.36 20.97
C VAL A 134 29.44 11.67 19.80
N GLY A 135 28.51 12.37 19.17
CA GLY A 135 27.69 11.84 18.07
C GLY A 135 28.45 11.67 16.76
N SER A 136 28.00 10.72 15.94
CA SER A 136 28.54 10.36 14.61
C SER A 136 28.81 11.52 13.65
N HIS A 137 28.05 12.61 13.80
CA HIS A 137 28.10 13.81 12.95
C HIS A 137 28.53 15.08 13.70
N TYR A 138 28.90 14.97 14.97
CA TYR A 138 29.47 16.08 15.73
C TYR A 138 30.89 16.39 15.21
N HIS A 139 31.20 17.67 14.96
CA HIS A 139 32.53 18.09 14.50
C HIS A 139 33.57 17.75 15.58
N PHE A 140 34.49 16.82 15.32
CA PHE A 140 35.17 16.15 16.42
C PHE A 140 36.10 17.09 17.21
N VAL A 141 36.74 18.05 16.53
CA VAL A 141 37.49 19.17 17.12
C VAL A 141 36.71 20.02 18.14
N GLU A 142 35.39 20.17 17.98
CA GLU A 142 34.51 20.97 18.86
C GLU A 142 34.12 20.21 20.13
N ALA A 143 34.45 18.91 20.26
CA ALA A 143 33.98 18.08 21.37
C ALA A 143 34.46 18.61 22.72
N ASN A 144 33.76 18.25 23.81
CA ASN A 144 33.97 18.78 25.17
C ASN A 144 35.46 19.03 25.51
N SER A 145 35.76 20.20 26.10
CA SER A 145 37.12 20.67 26.41
C SER A 145 37.94 19.72 27.30
N ARG A 146 37.28 18.82 28.03
CA ARG A 146 37.91 17.80 28.88
C ARG A 146 38.35 16.53 28.14
N LEU A 147 37.99 16.33 26.88
CA LEU A 147 38.55 15.27 26.06
C LEU A 147 39.93 15.69 25.53
N GLU A 148 40.97 14.90 25.77
CA GLU A 148 42.32 15.11 25.23
C GLU A 148 42.57 14.24 24.00
N PHE A 149 42.91 14.88 22.88
CA PHE A 149 43.27 14.26 21.60
C PHE A 149 43.87 15.33 20.67
N ASP A 150 44.30 14.95 19.46
CA ASP A 150 44.74 15.97 18.50
C ASP A 150 43.54 16.69 17.85
N ARG A 151 43.24 17.87 18.42
CA ARG A 151 42.28 18.86 17.90
C ARG A 151 42.55 19.29 16.45
N GLY A 152 43.81 19.39 16.04
CA GLY A 152 44.21 19.62 14.65
C GLY A 152 43.83 18.45 13.76
N LEU A 153 44.19 17.21 14.09
CA LEU A 153 43.78 16.05 13.28
C LEU A 153 42.27 15.88 13.19
N ALA A 154 41.57 16.15 14.30
CA ALA A 154 40.12 16.04 14.40
C ALA A 154 39.34 17.14 13.66
N TYR A 155 40.00 18.24 13.29
CA TYR A 155 39.35 19.33 12.57
C TYR A 155 39.00 18.93 11.14
N GLY A 156 37.81 19.34 10.69
CA GLY A 156 37.24 18.88 9.42
C GLY A 156 36.79 17.43 9.40
N LYS A 157 36.79 16.73 10.54
CA LYS A 157 36.45 15.31 10.64
C LYS A 157 35.36 15.06 11.68
N ARG A 158 34.72 13.91 11.54
CA ARG A 158 33.66 13.36 12.42
C ARG A 158 33.91 11.87 12.64
N LEU A 159 33.24 11.27 13.62
CA LEU A 159 33.37 9.82 13.88
C LEU A 159 32.96 8.99 12.66
N ASN A 160 33.80 8.03 12.28
CA ASN A 160 33.55 7.06 11.21
C ASN A 160 32.71 5.90 11.71
N ILE A 161 31.49 6.21 12.15
CA ILE A 161 30.50 5.28 12.71
C ILE A 161 29.14 5.49 12.04
N THR A 162 28.22 4.54 12.23
CA THR A 162 26.83 4.61 11.73
C THR A 162 26.14 5.92 12.10
N ALA A 163 25.44 6.53 11.14
CA ALA A 163 24.67 7.75 11.38
C ALA A 163 23.68 7.59 12.56
N GLY A 164 23.42 8.66 13.30
CA GLY A 164 22.61 8.63 14.53
C GLY A 164 23.32 8.06 15.77
N THR A 165 24.33 7.19 15.62
CA THR A 165 25.06 6.61 16.78
C THR A 165 26.11 7.57 17.35
N ALA A 166 26.75 7.20 18.47
CA ALA A 166 27.74 8.00 19.19
C ALA A 166 28.82 7.11 19.84
N VAL A 167 30.04 7.64 20.03
CA VAL A 167 31.04 7.03 20.93
C VAL A 167 30.94 7.68 22.30
N ARG A 168 30.88 6.84 23.33
CA ARG A 168 30.85 7.23 24.74
C ARG A 168 32.21 6.97 25.40
N PHE A 169 32.65 7.91 26.22
CA PHE A 169 33.88 7.87 27.01
C PHE A 169 33.53 8.04 28.49
N GLU A 170 33.82 7.04 29.32
CA GLU A 170 33.66 7.15 30.79
C GLU A 170 34.80 7.98 31.42
N PRO A 171 34.67 8.46 32.68
CA PRO A 171 35.73 9.21 33.37
C PRO A 171 37.08 8.47 33.35
N GLY A 172 38.15 9.14 32.90
CA GLY A 172 39.49 8.56 32.77
C GLY A 172 39.71 7.63 31.58
N GLU A 173 38.66 7.28 30.83
CA GLU A 173 38.76 6.28 29.76
C GLU A 173 39.53 6.82 28.54
N SER A 174 40.35 5.96 27.93
CA SER A 174 41.02 6.22 26.65
C SER A 174 40.56 5.22 25.58
N LYS A 175 40.11 5.73 24.43
CA LYS A 175 39.69 4.93 23.26
C LYS A 175 40.35 5.46 22.00
N VAL A 176 40.71 4.54 21.09
CA VAL A 176 41.06 4.89 19.70
C VAL A 176 39.76 5.01 18.91
N VAL A 177 39.62 6.08 18.12
CA VAL A 177 38.45 6.29 17.25
C VAL A 177 38.89 6.57 15.82
N SER A 178 38.22 5.94 14.84
CA SER A 178 38.36 6.29 13.43
C SER A 178 37.54 7.54 13.14
N LEU A 179 38.16 8.52 12.48
CA LEU A 179 37.53 9.74 12.00
C LEU A 179 37.55 9.80 10.47
N VAL A 180 36.45 10.25 9.89
CA VAL A 180 36.28 10.48 8.45
C VAL A 180 36.06 11.96 8.18
N ALA A 181 36.56 12.47 7.05
CA ALA A 181 36.36 13.86 6.66
C ALA A 181 34.88 14.21 6.45
N ILE A 182 34.48 15.43 6.80
CA ILE A 182 33.15 15.96 6.49
C ILE A 182 32.99 16.19 4.97
N GLY A 183 31.79 15.96 4.46
CA GLY A 183 31.45 16.09 3.04
C GLY A 183 30.84 17.44 2.64
N GLY A 184 30.26 17.49 1.45
CA GLY A 184 29.57 18.67 0.91
C GLY A 184 30.46 19.90 0.82
N ASN A 185 29.89 21.07 1.13
CA ASN A 185 30.60 22.35 1.21
C ASN A 185 31.69 22.41 2.30
N LYS A 186 31.88 21.32 3.08
CA LYS A 186 32.76 21.21 4.24
C LYS A 186 32.63 22.42 5.18
N VAL A 187 31.41 22.71 5.61
CA VAL A 187 31.08 23.81 6.51
C VAL A 187 31.15 23.34 7.96
N ILE A 188 31.82 24.09 8.85
CA ILE A 188 31.77 23.86 10.29
C ILE A 188 31.02 25.02 10.95
N ARG A 189 29.99 24.69 11.73
CA ARG A 189 29.20 25.66 12.50
C ARG A 189 28.81 25.10 13.87
N GLY A 190 28.60 25.99 14.84
CA GLY A 190 28.12 25.64 16.18
C GLY A 190 29.17 24.98 17.07
N GLY A 191 28.80 23.91 17.78
CA GLY A 191 29.66 23.29 18.78
C GLY A 191 29.91 24.20 19.98
N ASN A 192 31.17 24.37 20.36
CA ASN A 192 31.63 25.34 21.37
C ASN A 192 32.11 26.67 20.73
N ASN A 193 31.84 26.88 19.43
CA ASN A 193 32.26 28.06 18.68
C ASN A 193 33.78 28.31 18.83
N ILE A 194 34.56 27.25 18.64
CA ILE A 194 36.02 27.29 18.61
C ILE A 194 36.46 27.54 17.16
N VAL A 195 35.88 26.80 16.22
CA VAL A 195 36.32 26.74 14.82
C VAL A 195 35.21 27.08 13.83
N ASP A 196 34.09 27.61 14.33
CA ASP A 196 32.96 28.09 13.54
C ASP A 196 33.43 28.99 12.39
N GLY A 197 32.88 28.72 11.22
CA GLY A 197 33.44 29.18 9.97
C GLY A 197 34.05 28.04 9.17
N PRO A 198 34.44 28.35 7.95
CA PRO A 198 34.54 26.91 6.59
C PRO A 198 35.76 26.00 6.78
N TYR A 199 35.70 24.78 6.24
CA TYR A 199 36.87 23.92 6.08
C TYR A 199 37.57 24.20 4.71
N SER A 200 38.81 23.81 4.43
CA SER A 200 40.00 24.41 5.05
C SER A 200 41.35 23.79 4.57
N PRO A 201 42.24 24.57 3.88
CA PRO A 201 43.69 24.24 3.68
C PRO A 201 44.90 25.06 4.31
N SER A 202 44.82 25.95 5.32
CA SER A 202 45.97 26.45 6.14
C SER A 202 45.85 26.36 7.70
N ASN A 203 45.05 27.19 8.38
CA ASN A 203 44.95 27.53 9.85
C ASN A 203 45.04 26.47 11.00
N VAL A 204 45.68 25.30 10.86
CA VAL A 204 45.74 24.24 11.91
C VAL A 204 46.19 24.83 13.25
N GLU A 205 47.28 25.59 13.19
CA GLU A 205 47.98 26.19 14.32
C GLU A 205 47.15 27.26 15.03
N GLU A 206 46.40 28.08 14.29
CA GLU A 206 45.49 29.09 14.86
C GLU A 206 44.38 28.41 15.67
N ILE A 207 43.84 27.31 15.15
CA ILE A 207 42.76 26.54 15.78
C ILE A 207 43.25 25.76 17.01
N VAL A 208 44.43 25.13 16.93
CA VAL A 208 45.07 24.49 18.09
C VAL A 208 45.40 25.53 19.19
N LYS A 209 45.92 26.70 18.81
CA LYS A 209 46.17 27.81 19.76
C LYS A 209 44.88 28.29 20.41
N ARG A 210 43.82 28.52 19.64
CA ARG A 210 42.50 28.96 20.13
C ARG A 210 41.81 27.90 21.00
N CYS A 211 42.04 26.61 20.73
CA CYS A 211 41.65 25.53 21.64
C CYS A 211 42.34 25.69 22.99
N ALA A 212 43.67 25.83 23.00
CA ALA A 212 44.44 25.99 24.23
C ALA A 212 44.06 27.26 25.02
N GLU A 213 43.87 28.39 24.35
CA GLU A 213 43.42 29.66 24.96
C GLU A 213 42.03 29.54 25.61
N LYS A 214 41.11 28.75 25.03
CA LYS A 214 39.80 28.41 25.61
C LYS A 214 39.83 27.18 26.55
N GLY A 215 41.02 26.66 26.89
CA GLY A 215 41.18 25.54 27.83
C GLY A 215 40.81 24.14 27.31
N PHE A 216 40.65 23.98 25.99
CA PHE A 216 40.38 22.68 25.36
C PHE A 216 41.65 21.83 25.33
N LYS A 217 41.55 20.60 25.88
CA LYS A 217 42.68 19.67 25.91
C LYS A 217 43.04 19.22 24.49
N HIS A 218 44.31 19.38 24.17
CA HIS A 218 44.92 19.06 22.89
C HIS A 218 46.25 18.33 23.15
N LYS A 219 46.52 17.30 22.36
CA LYS A 219 47.77 16.55 22.38
C LYS A 219 48.15 16.18 20.94
N PRO A 220 49.28 16.69 20.41
CA PRO A 220 49.70 16.43 19.03
C PRO A 220 49.80 14.93 18.70
N GLN A 221 49.33 14.56 17.52
CA GLN A 221 49.43 13.24 16.88
C GLN A 221 49.73 13.49 15.39
N ASP A 222 50.74 12.83 14.83
CA ASP A 222 51.35 13.27 13.56
C ASP A 222 50.64 12.70 12.33
N VAL A 223 49.72 13.48 11.72
CA VAL A 223 49.06 13.16 10.43
C VAL A 223 48.79 14.45 9.64
N THR A 224 49.27 14.51 8.39
CA THR A 224 49.29 15.73 7.57
C THR A 224 47.92 16.13 7.00
N HIS A 225 47.28 17.23 7.48
CA HIS A 225 46.33 18.05 6.68
C HIS A 225 45.91 19.43 7.30
N THR A 226 46.60 20.51 6.89
CA THR A 226 46.12 21.81 6.31
C THR A 226 44.70 22.36 6.60
N GLN A 227 44.49 23.62 7.09
CA GLN A 227 43.15 24.12 7.58
C GLN A 227 42.59 25.63 7.43
N LYS A 228 42.19 26.19 6.25
CA LYS A 228 41.72 27.60 5.92
C LYS A 228 40.20 27.86 5.59
N LYS A 229 39.45 28.39 6.56
CA LYS A 229 38.17 29.17 6.54
C LYS A 229 37.00 28.87 5.54
N ALA A 230 35.81 28.73 6.20
CA ALA A 230 32.93 28.59 6.24
C ALA A 230 31.79 29.54 5.58
N LYS A 231 30.93 29.03 4.67
CA LYS A 231 29.63 29.59 4.23
C LYS A 231 28.55 29.81 5.32
N THR A 232 27.55 30.65 5.01
CA THR A 232 26.51 31.21 5.93
C THR A 232 25.11 30.59 5.81
N GLU A 233 24.92 29.60 4.95
CA GLU A 233 23.62 28.94 4.72
C GLU A 233 23.43 27.76 5.68
N VAL A 234 22.20 27.56 6.18
CA VAL A 234 21.80 26.34 6.88
C VAL A 234 21.19 25.38 5.85
N THR A 235 21.72 24.16 5.78
CA THR A 235 21.30 23.14 4.80
C THR A 235 21.05 21.81 5.49
N ILE A 236 19.86 21.24 5.30
CA ILE A 236 19.54 19.86 5.67
C ILE A 236 19.91 18.92 4.50
N ASP A 237 20.42 17.73 4.81
CA ASP A 237 20.64 16.67 3.81
C ASP A 237 19.30 16.04 3.40
N ARG A 238 19.10 15.72 2.12
CA ARG A 238 17.83 15.18 1.62
C ARG A 238 17.40 13.89 2.31
N LYS A 239 18.35 13.00 2.67
CA LYS A 239 18.00 11.81 3.45
C LYS A 239 17.53 12.21 4.85
N HIS A 240 18.24 13.11 5.53
CA HIS A 240 17.85 13.55 6.87
C HIS A 240 16.51 14.31 6.89
N TYR A 241 16.18 15.03 5.82
CA TYR A 241 14.85 15.61 5.63
C TYR A 241 13.79 14.50 5.45
N ALA A 242 14.04 13.53 4.56
CA ALA A 242 13.13 12.41 4.31
C ALA A 242 12.91 11.52 5.55
N ASP A 243 13.94 11.33 6.38
CA ASP A 243 13.90 10.60 7.66
C ASP A 243 13.02 11.32 8.72
N ILE A 244 12.72 12.62 8.57
CA ILE A 244 11.95 13.43 9.54
C ILE A 244 10.55 13.81 9.02
N PHE A 245 10.43 14.22 7.75
CA PHE A 245 9.21 14.79 7.16
C PHE A 245 8.65 13.94 6.00
N GLY A 246 9.29 12.82 5.69
CA GLY A 246 9.08 12.09 4.44
C GLY A 246 9.69 12.78 3.21
N PRO A 247 10.00 12.03 2.14
CA PRO A 247 10.59 12.56 0.90
C PRO A 247 9.78 13.68 0.24
N THR A 248 10.48 14.55 -0.49
CA THR A 248 9.98 15.76 -1.17
C THR A 248 10.30 15.73 -2.68
N THR A 249 10.00 16.81 -3.41
CA THR A 249 10.04 16.88 -4.89
C THR A 249 11.33 16.30 -5.48
N GLY A 250 11.21 15.32 -6.38
CA GLY A 250 12.33 14.59 -7.01
C GLY A 250 12.94 13.46 -6.18
N ASP A 251 12.54 13.27 -4.92
CA ASP A 251 12.87 12.05 -4.18
C ASP A 251 11.99 10.88 -4.66
N LYS A 252 12.52 9.67 -4.56
CA LYS A 252 11.90 8.44 -5.07
C LYS A 252 11.60 7.43 -3.95
N VAL A 253 10.50 6.71 -4.08
CA VAL A 253 9.97 5.78 -3.06
C VAL A 253 9.53 4.48 -3.71
N HIS A 254 9.95 3.34 -3.14
CA HIS A 254 9.47 2.02 -3.55
C HIS A 254 8.07 1.74 -2.98
N LEU A 255 7.20 1.11 -3.77
CA LEU A 255 5.87 0.68 -3.34
C LEU A 255 5.91 -0.78 -2.86
N GLY A 256 5.94 -1.00 -1.54
CA GLY A 256 6.13 -2.33 -0.96
C GLY A 256 7.41 -3.00 -1.48
N ASP A 257 7.32 -4.29 -1.83
CA ASP A 257 8.39 -5.03 -2.50
C ASP A 257 8.16 -5.23 -4.02
N THR A 258 7.30 -4.41 -4.64
CA THR A 258 6.88 -4.56 -6.04
C THR A 258 7.93 -4.24 -7.10
N GLY A 259 9.00 -3.53 -6.73
CA GLY A 259 9.94 -2.95 -7.70
C GLY A 259 9.38 -1.73 -8.47
N LEU A 260 8.12 -1.32 -8.22
CA LEU A 260 7.60 -0.03 -8.65
C LEU A 260 8.23 1.08 -7.80
N VAL A 261 8.57 2.20 -8.45
CA VAL A 261 9.23 3.37 -7.88
C VAL A 261 8.47 4.61 -8.28
N ILE A 262 7.85 5.28 -7.32
CA ILE A 262 7.24 6.59 -7.53
C ILE A 262 8.26 7.70 -7.29
N GLU A 263 8.06 8.84 -7.93
CA GLU A 263 8.79 10.09 -7.71
C GLU A 263 7.81 11.19 -7.28
N VAL A 264 8.20 11.98 -6.26
CA VAL A 264 7.37 13.10 -5.79
C VAL A 264 7.40 14.22 -6.82
N GLU A 265 6.28 14.45 -7.50
CA GLU A 265 6.15 15.40 -8.62
C GLU A 265 6.07 16.85 -8.14
N LYS A 266 5.58 17.04 -6.91
CA LYS A 266 5.38 18.35 -6.26
C LYS A 266 5.36 18.18 -4.75
N ASP A 267 5.88 19.18 -4.05
CA ASP A 267 5.62 19.43 -2.64
C ASP A 267 4.85 20.76 -2.51
N TYR A 268 3.91 20.84 -1.59
CA TYR A 268 3.18 22.06 -1.24
C TYR A 268 3.78 22.79 -0.04
N THR A 269 4.75 22.20 0.66
CA THR A 269 5.40 22.80 1.83
C THR A 269 6.24 24.04 1.48
N VAL A 270 6.56 24.82 2.51
CA VAL A 270 7.66 25.80 2.51
C VAL A 270 8.74 25.23 3.43
N TYR A 271 9.95 25.03 2.91
CA TYR A 271 10.99 24.30 3.66
C TYR A 271 11.41 25.05 4.93
N GLY A 272 11.21 24.43 6.09
CA GLY A 272 11.39 25.03 7.42
C GLY A 272 10.09 25.37 8.16
N ASP A 273 8.95 25.41 7.46
CA ASP A 273 7.60 25.65 8.01
C ASP A 273 6.72 24.38 7.92
N GLU A 274 7.32 23.18 7.98
CA GLU A 274 6.60 21.90 7.94
C GLU A 274 5.70 21.71 9.17
N CYS A 275 4.44 21.32 8.93
CA CYS A 275 3.54 20.83 9.98
C CYS A 275 4.01 19.45 10.45
N LYS A 276 4.86 19.38 11.48
CA LYS A 276 5.12 18.11 12.17
C LYS A 276 3.84 17.63 12.86
N PHE A 277 3.54 16.33 12.81
CA PHE A 277 2.19 15.76 12.98
C PHE A 277 1.22 16.16 11.84
N GLY A 278 1.73 16.14 10.61
CA GLY A 278 1.05 16.58 9.39
C GLY A 278 1.86 16.26 8.12
N GLY A 279 1.28 16.52 6.95
CA GLY A 279 1.94 16.33 5.67
C GLY A 279 2.09 14.88 5.20
N GLY A 280 1.07 14.35 4.52
CA GLY A 280 1.12 13.04 3.85
C GLY A 280 1.70 13.11 2.44
N LYS A 281 2.18 11.96 1.91
CA LYS A 281 2.42 11.79 0.47
C LYS A 281 1.17 11.22 -0.19
N VAL A 282 0.47 12.02 -0.97
CA VAL A 282 -0.65 11.57 -1.80
C VAL A 282 -0.12 10.73 -2.95
N VAL A 283 -0.69 9.54 -3.11
CA VAL A 283 -0.65 8.76 -4.36
C VAL A 283 -2.09 8.59 -4.80
N ASP A 284 -2.45 9.29 -5.88
CA ASP A 284 -3.80 9.31 -6.46
C ASP A 284 -3.69 9.42 -7.99
N TYR A 285 -4.79 9.22 -8.72
CA TYR A 285 -4.79 9.43 -10.17
C TYR A 285 -4.45 10.89 -10.53
N THR A 286 -4.85 11.87 -9.71
CA THR A 286 -4.58 13.30 -9.94
C THR A 286 -3.09 13.66 -9.90
N GLY A 287 -2.26 12.91 -9.17
CA GLY A 287 -0.87 13.28 -8.92
C GLY A 287 -0.19 12.42 -7.86
N ILE A 288 1.14 12.50 -7.83
CA ILE A 288 1.98 11.94 -6.76
C ILE A 288 2.72 13.11 -6.10
N TYR A 289 2.25 13.56 -4.94
CA TYR A 289 2.68 14.83 -4.33
C TYR A 289 2.69 14.80 -2.81
N LYS A 290 3.53 15.63 -2.19
CA LYS A 290 3.60 15.85 -0.74
C LYS A 290 2.73 17.06 -0.36
N CYS A 291 1.84 16.91 0.62
CA CYS A 291 0.94 17.97 1.07
C CYS A 291 0.32 17.67 2.44
N ASP A 292 -0.13 18.72 3.14
CA ASP A 292 -1.16 18.60 4.17
C ASP A 292 -2.53 18.34 3.52
N ILE A 293 -3.41 17.61 4.22
CA ILE A 293 -4.81 17.39 3.84
C ILE A 293 -5.69 17.92 4.97
N GLY A 294 -6.43 19.00 4.73
CA GLY A 294 -7.40 19.55 5.68
C GLY A 294 -8.72 18.82 5.57
N ILE A 295 -9.22 18.26 6.68
CA ILE A 295 -10.53 17.59 6.75
C ILE A 295 -11.49 18.45 7.58
N LYS A 296 -12.72 18.61 7.10
CA LYS A 296 -13.81 19.27 7.83
C LYS A 296 -15.16 18.66 7.46
N ASP A 297 -16.03 18.46 8.45
CA ASP A 297 -17.41 17.98 8.26
C ASP A 297 -17.50 16.69 7.41
N GLY A 298 -16.55 15.76 7.63
CA GLY A 298 -16.43 14.48 6.91
C GLY A 298 -15.84 14.57 5.49
N LYS A 299 -15.36 15.74 5.08
CA LYS A 299 -14.89 16.02 3.71
C LYS A 299 -13.47 16.56 3.66
N ILE A 300 -12.83 16.37 2.51
CA ILE A 300 -11.57 17.04 2.15
C ILE A 300 -11.88 18.52 1.93
N ALA A 301 -11.46 19.37 2.87
CA ALA A 301 -11.70 20.82 2.86
C ALA A 301 -10.57 21.61 2.16
N GLY A 302 -9.35 21.05 2.11
CA GLY A 302 -8.21 21.65 1.43
C GLY A 302 -7.07 20.65 1.24
N ILE A 303 -6.25 20.89 0.22
CA ILE A 303 -5.04 20.12 -0.10
C ILE A 303 -3.94 21.16 -0.38
N GLY A 304 -2.83 21.11 0.35
CA GLY A 304 -1.82 22.16 0.26
C GLY A 304 -0.89 22.24 1.48
N LYS A 305 -0.79 23.43 2.08
CA LYS A 305 0.01 23.73 3.28
C LYS A 305 -0.90 24.25 4.38
N ALA A 306 -0.92 23.55 5.52
CA ALA A 306 -1.69 23.88 6.72
C ALA A 306 -0.85 24.69 7.74
N GLY A 307 -1.48 25.12 8.83
CA GLY A 307 -0.79 25.72 9.98
C GLY A 307 -1.46 27.00 10.52
N ASN A 308 -0.67 27.88 11.12
CA ASN A 308 -1.09 29.23 11.54
C ASN A 308 -1.28 30.13 10.28
N PRO A 309 -2.28 31.05 10.21
CA PRO A 309 -2.78 31.60 8.93
C PRO A 309 -1.79 32.22 7.94
N ASP A 310 -0.63 32.70 8.39
CA ASP A 310 0.37 33.32 7.51
C ASP A 310 0.95 32.29 6.52
N GLY A 311 0.71 32.51 5.22
CA GLY A 311 1.15 31.60 4.15
C GLY A 311 0.36 30.29 4.01
N VAL A 312 -0.72 30.12 4.77
CA VAL A 312 -1.54 28.89 4.78
C VAL A 312 -2.59 28.87 3.67
N THR A 313 -2.86 27.66 3.17
CA THR A 313 -3.88 27.42 2.14
C THR A 313 -5.28 27.70 2.72
N PRO A 314 -6.17 28.45 2.02
CA PRO A 314 -7.50 28.76 2.52
C PRO A 314 -8.28 27.51 2.96
N GLY A 315 -8.84 27.55 4.17
CA GLY A 315 -9.53 26.41 4.79
C GLY A 315 -8.64 25.41 5.55
N MET A 316 -7.32 25.60 5.55
CA MET A 316 -6.35 24.69 6.20
C MET A 316 -5.67 25.29 7.44
N THR A 317 -6.32 26.28 8.07
CA THR A 317 -5.87 26.81 9.36
C THR A 317 -5.99 25.77 10.47
N VAL A 318 -4.89 25.50 11.16
CA VAL A 318 -4.84 24.66 12.37
C VAL A 318 -5.13 25.55 13.58
N GLY A 319 -6.01 25.09 14.47
CA GLY A 319 -6.36 25.81 15.69
C GLY A 319 -6.83 24.88 16.82
N PRO A 320 -7.34 25.42 17.95
CA PRO A 320 -7.69 24.63 19.14
C PRO A 320 -8.81 23.58 18.97
N GLY A 321 -9.46 23.52 17.81
CA GLY A 321 -10.46 22.52 17.45
C GLY A 321 -10.02 21.60 16.30
N THR A 322 -8.74 21.57 15.96
CA THR A 322 -8.15 20.74 14.89
C THR A 322 -7.46 19.52 15.50
N GLU A 323 -7.91 18.32 15.12
CA GLU A 323 -7.19 17.06 15.41
C GLU A 323 -6.08 16.82 14.39
N ALA A 324 -5.02 16.12 14.78
CA ALA A 324 -3.84 15.84 13.96
C ALA A 324 -3.69 14.35 13.63
N ILE A 325 -3.35 14.04 12.38
CA ILE A 325 -2.91 12.71 11.96
C ILE A 325 -1.55 12.87 11.29
N ALA A 326 -0.53 12.23 11.86
CA ALA A 326 0.82 12.23 11.32
C ALA A 326 0.85 11.57 9.93
N GLY A 327 1.30 12.32 8.93
CA GLY A 327 1.44 11.85 7.54
C GLY A 327 2.89 11.66 7.12
N GLU A 328 3.84 12.17 7.91
CA GLU A 328 5.27 12.08 7.66
C GLU A 328 5.73 10.62 7.52
N GLY A 329 6.60 10.35 6.53
CA GLY A 329 7.03 9.00 6.18
C GLY A 329 5.99 8.17 5.39
N SER A 330 4.71 8.21 5.76
CA SER A 330 3.63 7.41 5.16
C SER A 330 3.17 7.88 3.76
N ILE A 331 2.31 7.08 3.12
CA ILE A 331 1.60 7.35 1.86
C ILE A 331 0.10 7.36 2.16
N VAL A 332 -0.65 8.26 1.53
CA VAL A 332 -2.11 8.37 1.65
C VAL A 332 -2.74 8.15 0.28
N THR A 333 -3.77 7.31 0.21
CA THR A 333 -4.53 7.03 -1.02
C THR A 333 -6.03 7.09 -0.76
N ALA A 334 -6.83 7.26 -1.81
CA ALA A 334 -8.18 6.69 -1.80
C ALA A 334 -8.07 5.15 -1.76
N GLY A 335 -9.04 4.46 -1.16
CA GLY A 335 -8.99 3.01 -0.97
C GLY A 335 -10.35 2.33 -1.07
N VAL A 336 -10.40 1.02 -0.78
CA VAL A 336 -11.64 0.24 -0.80
C VAL A 336 -12.45 0.50 0.47
N THR A 337 -13.10 1.67 0.52
CA THR A 337 -14.08 2.10 1.55
C THR A 337 -15.53 1.88 1.10
N THR A 338 -15.72 1.49 -0.15
CA THR A 338 -17.01 1.45 -0.85
C THR A 338 -17.20 0.09 -1.49
N LEU A 339 -18.40 -0.50 -1.32
CA LEU A 339 -18.81 -1.75 -1.94
C LEU A 339 -19.98 -1.49 -2.90
N TYR A 340 -19.88 -2.01 -4.11
CA TYR A 340 -20.98 -2.06 -5.09
C TYR A 340 -21.11 -3.48 -5.63
N GLY A 341 -22.35 -3.94 -5.78
CA GLY A 341 -22.71 -5.30 -6.15
C GLY A 341 -24.13 -5.60 -5.64
N GLY A 342 -24.52 -6.86 -5.55
CA GLY A 342 -25.86 -7.22 -5.05
C GLY A 342 -25.87 -8.58 -4.39
N GLY A 343 -26.88 -8.82 -3.55
CA GLY A 343 -27.03 -10.09 -2.86
C GLY A 343 -28.01 -10.04 -1.69
N SER A 344 -28.42 -11.19 -1.16
CA SER A 344 -29.35 -11.32 -0.02
C SER A 344 -28.81 -12.20 1.12
N GLY A 345 -27.50 -12.43 1.16
CA GLY A 345 -26.85 -13.44 2.00
C GLY A 345 -26.39 -14.65 1.17
N PRO A 346 -26.06 -15.80 1.78
CA PRO A 346 -25.49 -16.96 1.09
C PRO A 346 -26.52 -17.79 0.28
N ALA A 347 -27.53 -17.14 -0.31
CA ALA A 347 -28.51 -17.78 -1.18
C ALA A 347 -27.89 -18.13 -2.54
N THR A 348 -28.31 -19.21 -3.18
CA THR A 348 -27.72 -19.70 -4.45
C THR A 348 -27.61 -18.60 -5.52
N GLY A 349 -28.66 -17.81 -5.70
CA GLY A 349 -28.67 -16.68 -6.65
C GLY A 349 -27.67 -15.57 -6.32
N THR A 350 -27.28 -15.40 -5.06
CA THR A 350 -26.22 -14.45 -4.63
C THR A 350 -24.82 -15.06 -4.70
N ASN A 351 -24.70 -16.37 -4.41
CA ASN A 351 -23.43 -17.08 -4.52
C ASN A 351 -22.93 -17.16 -5.97
N ALA A 352 -23.84 -17.09 -6.95
CA ALA A 352 -23.53 -16.99 -8.37
C ALA A 352 -23.57 -15.55 -8.91
N THR A 353 -24.53 -14.71 -8.49
CA THR A 353 -24.84 -13.45 -9.18
C THR A 353 -24.94 -12.24 -8.26
N THR A 354 -24.41 -11.09 -8.68
CA THR A 354 -24.45 -9.82 -7.95
C THR A 354 -25.82 -9.12 -8.01
N CYS A 355 -26.89 -9.83 -7.61
CA CYS A 355 -28.29 -9.41 -7.70
C CYS A 355 -28.97 -9.32 -6.32
N THR A 356 -29.61 -8.20 -6.06
CA THR A 356 -30.50 -7.97 -4.91
C THR A 356 -31.94 -7.99 -5.39
N ASP A 357 -32.58 -9.16 -5.27
CA ASP A 357 -33.84 -9.44 -5.99
C ASP A 357 -35.07 -8.79 -5.34
N GLY A 358 -35.72 -7.87 -6.05
CA GLY A 358 -36.99 -7.26 -5.64
C GLY A 358 -36.90 -6.24 -4.49
N SER A 359 -37.99 -5.52 -4.28
CA SER A 359 -38.08 -4.40 -3.34
C SER A 359 -37.85 -4.80 -1.88
N PHE A 360 -38.32 -5.99 -1.48
CA PHE A 360 -38.16 -6.50 -0.12
C PHE A 360 -36.69 -6.70 0.27
N TYR A 361 -35.92 -7.42 -0.54
CA TYR A 361 -34.50 -7.65 -0.25
C TYR A 361 -33.67 -6.37 -0.44
N THR A 362 -34.02 -5.51 -1.41
CA THR A 362 -33.39 -4.17 -1.57
C THR A 362 -33.50 -3.36 -0.28
N LYS A 363 -34.71 -3.26 0.29
CA LYS A 363 -34.93 -2.62 1.60
C LYS A 363 -34.14 -3.29 2.72
N MET A 364 -34.18 -4.62 2.82
CA MET A 364 -33.49 -5.35 3.87
C MET A 364 -31.97 -5.12 3.84
N MET A 365 -31.34 -5.12 2.67
CA MET A 365 -29.89 -4.97 2.55
C MET A 365 -29.42 -3.54 2.85
N LEU A 366 -30.20 -2.53 2.45
CA LEU A 366 -29.99 -1.14 2.86
C LEU A 366 -30.05 -1.00 4.40
N GLN A 367 -31.04 -1.62 5.05
CA GLN A 367 -31.17 -1.61 6.52
C GLN A 367 -30.09 -2.44 7.23
N ALA A 368 -29.72 -3.60 6.69
CA ALA A 368 -28.74 -4.52 7.28
C ALA A 368 -27.28 -4.02 7.17
N THR A 369 -26.99 -3.12 6.23
CA THR A 369 -25.65 -2.52 6.06
C THR A 369 -25.54 -1.10 6.61
N ASP A 370 -26.62 -0.53 7.16
CA ASP A 370 -26.68 0.82 7.73
C ASP A 370 -25.72 1.03 8.92
N ASN A 371 -25.37 -0.06 9.63
CA ASN A 371 -24.44 -0.07 10.76
C ASN A 371 -23.00 -0.52 10.43
N ILE A 372 -22.65 -0.68 9.14
CA ILE A 372 -21.29 -1.06 8.70
C ILE A 372 -20.54 0.22 8.27
N PRO A 373 -19.31 0.48 8.71
CA PRO A 373 -18.54 1.70 8.38
C PRO A 373 -17.91 1.64 6.97
N LEU A 374 -18.74 1.46 5.95
CA LEU A 374 -18.41 1.45 4.53
C LEU A 374 -19.56 2.09 3.74
N ASN A 375 -19.27 2.60 2.54
CA ASN A 375 -20.32 3.01 1.61
C ASN A 375 -20.87 1.79 0.85
N PHE A 376 -22.16 1.78 0.56
CA PHE A 376 -22.82 0.68 -0.17
C PHE A 376 -23.67 1.21 -1.33
N GLY A 377 -23.66 0.51 -2.46
CA GLY A 377 -24.68 0.63 -3.51
C GLY A 377 -25.09 -0.74 -4.01
N PHE A 378 -26.39 -0.98 -4.14
CA PHE A 378 -26.93 -2.31 -4.47
C PHE A 378 -27.39 -2.40 -5.93
N SER A 379 -27.02 -3.47 -6.63
CA SER A 379 -27.56 -3.83 -7.95
C SER A 379 -28.73 -4.81 -7.83
N GLY A 380 -29.79 -4.57 -8.60
CA GLY A 380 -30.89 -5.52 -8.82
C GLY A 380 -30.61 -6.46 -9.99
N LYS A 381 -31.51 -7.42 -10.25
CA LYS A 381 -31.43 -8.31 -11.41
C LYS A 381 -31.89 -7.60 -12.68
N GLY A 382 -31.02 -7.54 -13.69
CA GLY A 382 -31.29 -6.92 -15.00
C GLY A 382 -31.99 -7.84 -16.00
N ASN A 383 -32.00 -9.16 -15.74
CA ASN A 383 -32.51 -10.16 -16.67
C ASN A 383 -34.06 -10.19 -16.73
N ALA A 384 -34.65 -9.28 -17.51
CA ALA A 384 -36.05 -9.38 -17.90
C ALA A 384 -36.29 -8.71 -19.27
N SER A 385 -36.90 -9.44 -20.20
CA SER A 385 -37.35 -8.92 -21.51
C SER A 385 -38.59 -8.01 -21.42
N LYS A 386 -38.95 -7.58 -20.20
CA LYS A 386 -40.08 -6.71 -19.85
C LYS A 386 -39.68 -5.80 -18.67
N PRO A 387 -40.07 -4.52 -18.66
CA PRO A 387 -39.48 -3.52 -17.76
C PRO A 387 -40.02 -3.51 -16.33
N GLU A 388 -41.18 -4.12 -16.06
CA GLU A 388 -41.95 -3.88 -14.83
C GLU A 388 -41.19 -4.30 -13.57
N GLY A 389 -40.59 -5.49 -13.55
CA GLY A 389 -39.76 -5.96 -12.44
C GLY A 389 -38.44 -5.21 -12.29
N LEU A 390 -37.90 -4.66 -13.39
CA LEU A 390 -36.68 -3.85 -13.37
C LEU A 390 -36.93 -2.52 -12.65
N ARG A 391 -38.07 -1.87 -12.95
CA ARG A 391 -38.52 -0.65 -12.25
C ARG A 391 -38.67 -0.86 -10.75
N GLU A 392 -39.25 -2.00 -10.32
CA GLU A 392 -39.48 -2.30 -8.90
C GLU A 392 -38.20 -2.19 -8.05
N MET A 393 -37.11 -2.82 -8.51
CA MET A 393 -35.82 -2.82 -7.80
C MET A 393 -35.16 -1.43 -7.80
N ILE A 394 -35.22 -0.71 -8.92
CA ILE A 394 -34.65 0.64 -9.03
C ILE A 394 -35.41 1.60 -8.09
N GLU A 395 -36.74 1.57 -8.10
CA GLU A 395 -37.56 2.43 -7.23
C GLU A 395 -37.42 2.09 -5.74
N ALA A 396 -37.19 0.81 -5.40
CA ALA A 396 -36.86 0.39 -4.04
C ALA A 396 -35.46 0.83 -3.56
N GLY A 397 -34.59 1.30 -4.45
CA GLY A 397 -33.30 1.88 -4.08
C GLY A 397 -32.07 1.25 -4.72
N CYS A 398 -32.18 0.27 -5.63
CA CYS A 398 -31.01 -0.21 -6.35
C CYS A 398 -30.34 0.91 -7.16
N ALA A 399 -29.02 1.01 -7.04
CA ALA A 399 -28.16 1.96 -7.74
C ALA A 399 -27.80 1.50 -9.17
N GLY A 400 -28.15 0.26 -9.53
CA GLY A 400 -27.94 -0.29 -10.87
C GLY A 400 -28.54 -1.68 -11.03
N LEU A 401 -28.20 -2.35 -12.13
CA LEU A 401 -28.66 -3.70 -12.46
C LEU A 401 -27.49 -4.60 -12.90
N LYS A 402 -27.54 -5.90 -12.61
CA LYS A 402 -26.64 -6.94 -13.15
C LYS A 402 -27.40 -7.85 -14.11
N LEU A 403 -26.91 -7.98 -15.34
CA LEU A 403 -27.28 -9.06 -16.27
C LEU A 403 -26.36 -10.28 -16.01
N HIS A 404 -26.93 -11.48 -15.86
CA HIS A 404 -26.21 -12.75 -15.64
C HIS A 404 -26.69 -13.88 -16.55
N GLU A 405 -25.78 -14.76 -16.97
CA GLU A 405 -26.12 -15.92 -17.81
C GLU A 405 -27.06 -16.91 -17.09
N ASP A 406 -26.85 -17.11 -15.79
CA ASP A 406 -27.69 -17.89 -14.86
C ASP A 406 -29.16 -17.44 -14.81
N TRP A 407 -29.44 -16.22 -15.27
CA TRP A 407 -30.77 -15.64 -15.39
C TRP A 407 -31.16 -15.31 -16.85
N GLY A 408 -30.33 -15.73 -17.82
CA GLY A 408 -30.50 -15.52 -19.26
C GLY A 408 -30.08 -14.13 -19.75
N THR A 409 -28.78 -13.92 -20.04
CA THR A 409 -28.26 -12.67 -20.66
C THR A 409 -28.51 -12.66 -22.17
N THR A 410 -29.76 -12.76 -22.58
CA THR A 410 -30.16 -12.76 -24.00
C THR A 410 -30.23 -11.33 -24.57
N PRO A 411 -30.11 -11.13 -25.89
CA PRO A 411 -30.28 -9.81 -26.54
C PRO A 411 -31.56 -9.05 -26.14
N ALA A 412 -32.66 -9.77 -25.89
CA ALA A 412 -33.93 -9.16 -25.45
C ALA A 412 -33.88 -8.65 -24.00
N ALA A 413 -33.19 -9.37 -23.11
CA ALA A 413 -32.95 -8.93 -21.74
C ALA A 413 -31.95 -7.76 -21.69
N ILE A 414 -30.87 -7.82 -22.49
CA ILE A 414 -29.89 -6.75 -22.66
C ILE A 414 -30.59 -5.44 -23.10
N ASP A 415 -31.41 -5.50 -24.15
CA ASP A 415 -32.08 -4.31 -24.70
C ASP A 415 -33.11 -3.70 -23.74
N SER A 416 -33.88 -4.53 -23.06
CA SER A 416 -34.86 -4.11 -22.04
C SER A 416 -34.16 -3.45 -20.83
N CYS A 417 -33.11 -4.09 -20.31
CA CYS A 417 -32.32 -3.60 -19.18
C CYS A 417 -31.64 -2.27 -19.49
N LEU A 418 -30.98 -2.15 -20.64
CA LEU A 418 -30.35 -0.90 -21.06
C LEU A 418 -31.36 0.21 -21.35
N SER A 419 -32.55 -0.10 -21.89
CA SER A 419 -33.60 0.90 -22.07
C SER A 419 -34.10 1.47 -20.73
N ILE A 420 -34.19 0.64 -19.70
CA ILE A 420 -34.50 1.07 -18.34
C ILE A 420 -33.33 1.83 -17.69
N ALA A 421 -32.08 1.53 -18.07
CA ALA A 421 -30.94 2.31 -17.63
C ALA A 421 -30.96 3.75 -18.15
N GLU A 422 -31.31 3.96 -19.43
CA GLU A 422 -31.54 5.29 -19.99
C GLU A 422 -32.70 6.05 -19.28
N GLU A 423 -33.73 5.33 -18.80
CA GLU A 423 -34.89 5.93 -18.12
C GLU A 423 -34.57 6.46 -16.71
N TYR A 424 -33.60 5.85 -16.00
CA TYR A 424 -33.35 6.11 -14.58
C TYR A 424 -31.94 6.63 -14.22
N ASP A 425 -31.06 6.81 -15.20
CA ASP A 425 -29.64 7.18 -15.03
C ASP A 425 -28.89 6.27 -14.03
N ILE A 426 -28.97 4.97 -14.30
CA ILE A 426 -28.25 3.92 -13.55
C ILE A 426 -27.23 3.17 -14.42
N GLN A 427 -26.23 2.55 -13.78
CA GLN A 427 -25.30 1.68 -14.50
C GLN A 427 -25.85 0.24 -14.64
N VAL A 428 -25.58 -0.36 -15.80
CA VAL A 428 -25.82 -1.79 -16.05
C VAL A 428 -24.49 -2.51 -16.07
N THR A 429 -24.35 -3.50 -15.19
CA THR A 429 -23.25 -4.45 -15.20
C THR A 429 -23.67 -5.73 -15.93
N ILE A 430 -22.74 -6.38 -16.62
CA ILE A 430 -23.06 -7.56 -17.44
C ILE A 430 -22.01 -8.67 -17.30
N HIS A 431 -22.56 -9.88 -17.17
CA HIS A 431 -21.94 -11.18 -17.40
C HIS A 431 -22.71 -11.80 -18.56
N THR A 432 -22.06 -12.00 -19.70
CA THR A 432 -22.72 -12.40 -20.95
C THR A 432 -22.93 -13.91 -21.03
N ASP A 433 -23.68 -14.36 -22.03
CA ASP A 433 -23.92 -15.76 -22.37
C ASP A 433 -22.60 -16.48 -22.73
N THR A 434 -22.00 -17.27 -21.82
CA THR A 434 -20.75 -18.01 -22.07
C THR A 434 -20.95 -19.14 -23.08
N LEU A 435 -22.14 -19.75 -23.03
CA LEU A 435 -22.52 -20.90 -23.87
C LEU A 435 -22.72 -20.50 -25.34
N ASN A 436 -22.91 -19.21 -25.61
CA ASN A 436 -23.42 -18.69 -26.87
C ASN A 436 -24.81 -19.30 -27.22
N GLU A 437 -25.62 -19.61 -26.20
CA GLU A 437 -26.94 -20.27 -26.37
C GLU A 437 -27.89 -19.41 -27.22
N SER A 438 -27.90 -18.12 -26.93
CA SER A 438 -28.82 -17.15 -27.55
C SER A 438 -28.19 -16.40 -28.72
N CYS A 439 -26.88 -16.13 -28.67
CA CYS A 439 -26.11 -15.45 -29.72
C CYS A 439 -24.59 -15.44 -29.45
N CYS A 440 -23.78 -14.94 -30.39
CA CYS A 440 -22.34 -14.71 -30.21
C CYS A 440 -22.05 -13.32 -29.59
N VAL A 441 -20.77 -13.04 -29.30
CA VAL A 441 -20.34 -11.77 -28.71
C VAL A 441 -20.66 -10.55 -29.58
N GLU A 442 -20.58 -10.68 -30.91
CA GLU A 442 -20.94 -9.63 -31.87
C GLU A 442 -22.40 -9.19 -31.73
N ASP A 443 -23.32 -10.14 -31.54
CA ASP A 443 -24.75 -9.89 -31.38
C ASP A 443 -25.08 -9.26 -30.02
N THR A 444 -24.38 -9.68 -28.96
CA THR A 444 -24.43 -9.04 -27.64
C THR A 444 -23.95 -7.59 -27.71
N ILE A 445 -22.85 -7.33 -28.43
CA ILE A 445 -22.35 -5.97 -28.68
C ILE A 445 -23.37 -5.16 -29.50
N ALA A 446 -24.01 -5.76 -30.51
CA ALA A 446 -25.09 -5.12 -31.27
C ALA A 446 -26.32 -4.82 -30.39
N ALA A 447 -26.67 -5.70 -29.45
CA ALA A 447 -27.76 -5.51 -28.48
C ALA A 447 -27.48 -4.34 -27.50
N PHE A 448 -26.21 -3.98 -27.26
CA PHE A 448 -25.89 -2.75 -26.52
C PHE A 448 -26.38 -1.49 -27.26
N LYS A 449 -26.46 -1.51 -28.60
CA LYS A 449 -26.86 -0.39 -29.46
C LYS A 449 -26.07 0.90 -29.18
N GLY A 450 -24.79 0.76 -28.79
CA GLY A 450 -23.91 1.88 -28.43
C GLY A 450 -24.19 2.54 -27.08
N ARG A 451 -25.17 2.07 -26.29
CA ARG A 451 -25.45 2.56 -24.92
C ARG A 451 -24.36 2.13 -23.95
N THR A 452 -24.12 2.90 -22.89
CA THR A 452 -23.12 2.58 -21.87
C THR A 452 -23.42 1.28 -21.15
N ILE A 453 -22.41 0.41 -21.01
CA ILE A 453 -22.50 -0.81 -20.20
C ILE A 453 -21.15 -1.15 -19.57
N HIS A 454 -21.18 -1.79 -18.39
CA HIS A 454 -19.99 -2.21 -17.65
C HIS A 454 -19.84 -3.73 -17.70
N THR A 455 -18.87 -4.23 -18.49
CA THR A 455 -18.58 -5.67 -18.56
C THR A 455 -17.75 -6.10 -17.34
N TYR A 456 -18.28 -7.05 -16.58
CA TYR A 456 -17.53 -7.71 -15.50
C TYR A 456 -16.57 -8.76 -16.10
N HIS A 457 -15.49 -9.10 -15.36
CA HIS A 457 -14.53 -10.16 -15.69
C HIS A 457 -14.26 -10.33 -17.20
N SER A 458 -13.91 -9.21 -17.86
CA SER A 458 -14.04 -9.03 -19.31
C SER A 458 -13.10 -9.93 -20.14
N GLU A 459 -12.14 -10.60 -19.51
CA GLU A 459 -11.32 -11.65 -20.11
C GLU A 459 -12.12 -12.95 -20.37
N GLY A 460 -13.07 -13.29 -19.49
CA GLY A 460 -14.03 -14.38 -19.68
C GLY A 460 -13.91 -15.59 -18.76
N ALA A 461 -12.87 -15.75 -17.94
CA ALA A 461 -12.75 -16.88 -17.00
C ALA A 461 -13.84 -16.83 -15.91
N GLY A 462 -14.09 -15.65 -15.34
CA GLY A 462 -15.24 -15.40 -14.47
C GLY A 462 -16.58 -15.62 -15.19
N GLY A 463 -16.62 -15.36 -16.50
CA GLY A 463 -17.71 -15.72 -17.41
C GLY A 463 -17.91 -14.72 -18.55
N GLY A 464 -18.68 -15.15 -19.56
CA GLY A 464 -18.93 -14.43 -20.80
C GLY A 464 -18.50 -15.22 -22.04
N HIS A 465 -19.00 -14.81 -23.21
CA HIS A 465 -18.91 -15.51 -24.50
C HIS A 465 -17.57 -16.24 -24.70
N ALA A 466 -17.60 -17.56 -24.74
CA ALA A 466 -16.40 -18.36 -24.98
C ALA A 466 -16.11 -18.43 -26.49
N PRO A 467 -14.85 -18.20 -26.95
CA PRO A 467 -13.65 -17.87 -26.17
C PRO A 467 -13.32 -16.37 -26.09
N ASP A 468 -14.15 -15.49 -26.65
CA ASP A 468 -13.73 -14.20 -27.21
C ASP A 468 -14.43 -12.94 -26.67
N ILE A 469 -15.16 -13.05 -25.55
CA ILE A 469 -15.73 -11.93 -24.80
C ILE A 469 -14.77 -10.73 -24.63
N ILE A 470 -13.46 -10.98 -24.52
CA ILE A 470 -12.42 -9.94 -24.40
C ILE A 470 -12.41 -8.89 -25.53
N LYS A 471 -13.03 -9.18 -26.69
CA LYS A 471 -13.38 -8.22 -27.76
C LYS A 471 -14.16 -6.99 -27.26
N VAL A 472 -14.90 -7.09 -26.16
CA VAL A 472 -15.62 -5.94 -25.58
C VAL A 472 -14.69 -4.80 -25.14
N CYS A 473 -13.42 -5.08 -24.86
CA CYS A 473 -12.44 -4.06 -24.48
C CYS A 473 -12.14 -3.06 -25.62
N SER A 474 -12.47 -3.39 -26.87
CA SER A 474 -12.41 -2.49 -28.04
C SER A 474 -13.55 -1.47 -28.12
N GLN A 475 -14.64 -1.67 -27.38
CA GLN A 475 -15.88 -0.92 -27.59
C GLN A 475 -15.89 0.40 -26.80
N ALA A 476 -16.11 1.53 -27.48
CA ALA A 476 -16.04 2.86 -26.88
C ALA A 476 -17.12 3.13 -25.81
N ASN A 477 -18.26 2.44 -25.88
CA ASN A 477 -19.36 2.49 -24.91
C ASN A 477 -19.22 1.47 -23.76
N VAL A 478 -18.19 0.61 -23.78
CA VAL A 478 -17.97 -0.41 -22.75
C VAL A 478 -16.95 0.07 -21.72
N ILE A 479 -17.35 -0.02 -20.45
CA ILE A 479 -16.48 0.10 -19.28
C ILE A 479 -15.98 -1.30 -18.93
N ALA A 480 -14.83 -1.68 -19.47
CA ALA A 480 -14.27 -3.03 -19.31
C ALA A 480 -13.56 -3.21 -17.96
N SER A 481 -13.94 -4.21 -17.19
CA SER A 481 -13.37 -4.53 -15.87
C SER A 481 -12.95 -5.99 -15.73
N SER A 482 -11.98 -6.23 -14.86
CA SER A 482 -11.52 -7.57 -14.48
C SER A 482 -11.76 -7.85 -13.00
N THR A 483 -11.94 -9.13 -12.68
CA THR A 483 -11.95 -9.65 -11.31
C THR A 483 -10.57 -10.19 -10.96
N ASN A 484 -10.32 -10.47 -9.68
CA ASN A 484 -8.93 -10.56 -9.20
C ASN A 484 -8.23 -11.93 -9.14
N PRO A 485 -8.88 -13.13 -9.25
CA PRO A 485 -8.12 -14.38 -9.23
C PRO A 485 -7.20 -14.60 -10.44
N THR A 486 -7.57 -14.12 -11.64
CA THR A 486 -6.71 -14.21 -12.83
C THR A 486 -5.48 -13.30 -12.76
N LYS A 487 -5.33 -12.50 -11.69
CA LYS A 487 -4.41 -11.35 -11.67
C LYS A 487 -3.16 -11.57 -10.82
N PRO A 488 -1.97 -11.23 -11.38
CA PRO A 488 -1.63 -11.45 -12.79
C PRO A 488 -1.65 -12.94 -13.17
N PHE A 489 -1.42 -13.26 -14.43
CA PHE A 489 -1.20 -14.64 -14.88
C PHE A 489 0.05 -15.24 -14.21
N THR A 490 -0.13 -16.32 -13.44
CA THR A 490 0.92 -17.07 -12.71
C THR A 490 0.94 -18.55 -13.09
N ILE A 491 1.98 -19.27 -12.67
CA ILE A 491 2.16 -20.70 -12.93
C ILE A 491 1.01 -21.59 -12.42
N ASN A 492 0.26 -21.17 -11.41
CA ASN A 492 -0.87 -21.93 -10.84
C ASN A 492 -2.25 -21.47 -11.34
N THR A 493 -2.32 -20.39 -12.14
CA THR A 493 -3.59 -19.70 -12.45
C THR A 493 -4.55 -20.55 -13.28
N ILE A 494 -4.05 -21.47 -14.13
CA ILE A 494 -4.95 -22.33 -14.91
C ILE A 494 -5.52 -23.44 -14.03
N ASP A 495 -4.65 -24.18 -13.33
CA ASP A 495 -5.03 -25.28 -12.45
C ASP A 495 -5.98 -24.83 -11.33
N GLU A 496 -5.76 -23.66 -10.73
CA GLU A 496 -6.65 -23.06 -9.74
C GLU A 496 -8.04 -22.78 -10.32
N HIS A 497 -8.11 -22.21 -11.52
CA HIS A 497 -9.36 -21.73 -12.09
C HIS A 497 -10.20 -22.84 -12.72
N VAL A 498 -9.59 -23.91 -13.26
CA VAL A 498 -10.33 -25.08 -13.72
C VAL A 498 -11.05 -25.75 -12.55
N ASP A 499 -10.34 -26.08 -11.46
CA ASP A 499 -10.95 -26.70 -10.27
C ASP A 499 -12.01 -25.78 -9.63
N MET A 500 -11.71 -24.48 -9.49
CA MET A 500 -12.66 -23.48 -8.98
C MET A 500 -13.94 -23.40 -9.82
N LEU A 501 -13.82 -23.39 -11.16
CA LEU A 501 -14.97 -23.33 -12.05
C LEU A 501 -15.83 -24.59 -11.94
N MET A 502 -15.21 -25.78 -11.90
CA MET A 502 -15.94 -27.04 -11.77
C MET A 502 -16.69 -27.13 -10.44
N VAL A 503 -16.08 -26.66 -9.34
CA VAL A 503 -16.74 -26.57 -8.03
C VAL A 503 -17.90 -25.55 -8.04
N CYS A 504 -17.72 -24.37 -8.64
CA CYS A 504 -18.77 -23.34 -8.71
C CYS A 504 -19.99 -23.80 -9.54
N HIS A 505 -19.76 -24.37 -10.72
CA HIS A 505 -20.81 -24.80 -11.65
C HIS A 505 -21.32 -26.24 -11.41
N HIS A 506 -20.81 -26.91 -10.36
CA HIS A 506 -21.20 -28.28 -9.97
C HIS A 506 -20.94 -29.33 -11.08
N LEU A 507 -19.87 -29.13 -11.86
CA LEU A 507 -19.49 -29.94 -13.02
C LEU A 507 -18.84 -31.28 -12.59
N ASP A 508 -19.10 -32.35 -13.36
CA ASP A 508 -18.45 -33.65 -13.15
C ASP A 508 -17.34 -33.89 -14.17
N LYS A 509 -16.11 -34.04 -13.68
CA LYS A 509 -14.92 -34.43 -14.47
C LYS A 509 -14.98 -35.79 -15.16
N ASN A 510 -16.02 -36.59 -14.88
CA ASN A 510 -16.31 -37.83 -15.59
C ASN A 510 -17.21 -37.61 -16.82
N ILE A 511 -17.72 -36.40 -17.04
CA ILE A 511 -18.50 -35.99 -18.21
C ILE A 511 -17.59 -35.20 -19.17
N SER A 512 -17.53 -35.63 -20.43
CA SER A 512 -16.68 -35.02 -21.46
C SER A 512 -17.05 -33.57 -21.77
N GLU A 513 -18.36 -33.29 -21.79
CA GLU A 513 -18.98 -32.02 -22.12
C GLU A 513 -18.70 -30.96 -21.03
N ASP A 514 -18.75 -31.37 -19.75
CA ASP A 514 -18.42 -30.55 -18.59
C ASP A 514 -16.94 -30.12 -18.58
N VAL A 515 -16.04 -31.06 -18.91
CA VAL A 515 -14.59 -30.78 -19.05
C VAL A 515 -14.34 -29.86 -20.23
N ALA A 516 -14.94 -30.13 -21.40
CA ALA A 516 -14.79 -29.28 -22.58
C ALA A 516 -15.32 -27.85 -22.36
N PHE A 517 -16.43 -27.69 -21.63
CA PHE A 517 -16.92 -26.38 -21.18
C PHE A 517 -15.90 -25.67 -20.28
N ALA A 518 -15.34 -26.37 -19.28
CA ALA A 518 -14.33 -25.79 -18.40
C ALA A 518 -13.05 -25.36 -19.16
N GLU A 519 -12.55 -26.19 -20.06
CA GLU A 519 -11.38 -25.90 -20.91
C GLU A 519 -11.65 -24.71 -21.86
N SER A 520 -12.87 -24.58 -22.41
CA SER A 520 -13.27 -23.43 -23.23
C SER A 520 -13.35 -22.11 -22.46
N ARG A 521 -13.62 -22.17 -21.15
CA ARG A 521 -13.81 -21.00 -20.27
C ARG A 521 -12.50 -20.54 -19.61
N ILE A 522 -11.61 -21.46 -19.25
CA ILE A 522 -10.34 -21.15 -18.58
C ILE A 522 -9.16 -21.27 -19.56
N ARG A 523 -8.84 -20.17 -20.25
CA ARG A 523 -7.88 -20.15 -21.36
C ARG A 523 -6.61 -19.39 -20.99
N ASP A 524 -5.43 -19.95 -21.28
CA ASP A 524 -4.17 -19.27 -20.98
C ASP A 524 -3.97 -17.98 -21.79
N LYS A 525 -4.38 -17.96 -23.06
CA LYS A 525 -4.16 -16.83 -23.98
C LYS A 525 -4.94 -15.57 -23.61
N THR A 526 -6.21 -15.69 -23.22
CA THR A 526 -7.01 -14.53 -22.83
C THR A 526 -6.54 -13.98 -21.48
N ILE A 527 -6.19 -14.84 -20.52
CA ILE A 527 -5.60 -14.45 -19.23
C ILE A 527 -4.21 -13.79 -19.41
N GLN A 528 -3.41 -14.21 -20.40
CA GLN A 528 -2.17 -13.52 -20.80
C GLN A 528 -2.42 -12.14 -21.41
N ALA A 529 -3.41 -12.04 -22.29
CA ALA A 529 -3.78 -10.78 -22.92
C ALA A 529 -4.34 -9.77 -21.91
N GLU A 530 -5.12 -10.23 -20.94
CA GLU A 530 -5.72 -9.43 -19.87
C GLU A 530 -4.68 -8.63 -19.07
N ASP A 531 -3.55 -9.25 -18.71
CA ASP A 531 -2.44 -8.57 -18.02
C ASP A 531 -1.90 -7.39 -18.86
N ILE A 532 -1.76 -7.58 -20.17
CA ILE A 532 -1.24 -6.57 -21.10
C ILE A 532 -2.31 -5.49 -21.39
N LEU A 533 -3.58 -5.87 -21.52
CA LEU A 533 -4.70 -4.94 -21.69
C LEU A 533 -4.89 -4.06 -20.44
N HIS A 534 -4.59 -4.55 -19.24
CA HIS A 534 -4.48 -3.67 -18.06
C HIS A 534 -3.33 -2.67 -18.19
N ASP A 535 -2.15 -3.07 -18.65
CA ASP A 535 -0.97 -2.20 -18.75
C ASP A 535 -1.10 -1.15 -19.86
N MET A 536 -1.78 -1.51 -20.96
CA MET A 536 -2.20 -0.60 -22.04
C MET A 536 -3.31 0.37 -21.61
N GLY A 537 -4.05 0.06 -20.54
CA GLY A 537 -5.25 0.81 -20.15
C GLY A 537 -6.51 0.44 -20.95
N ALA A 538 -6.51 -0.68 -21.67
CA ALA A 538 -7.69 -1.21 -22.35
C ALA A 538 -8.66 -1.95 -21.39
N ILE A 539 -8.22 -2.36 -20.20
CA ILE A 539 -9.09 -2.75 -19.08
C ILE A 539 -8.95 -1.72 -17.95
N CYS A 540 -10.08 -1.11 -17.60
CA CYS A 540 -10.13 0.16 -16.87
C CYS A 540 -10.49 0.08 -15.39
N ILE A 541 -11.03 -1.06 -14.93
CA ILE A 541 -11.41 -1.31 -13.54
C ILE A 541 -10.84 -2.67 -13.07
N MET A 542 -10.47 -2.71 -11.79
CA MET A 542 -10.13 -3.91 -11.03
C MET A 542 -11.19 -4.11 -9.93
N SER A 543 -11.80 -5.29 -9.86
CA SER A 543 -12.83 -5.65 -8.89
C SER A 543 -12.49 -6.97 -8.16
N SER A 544 -13.33 -7.37 -7.21
CA SER A 544 -13.11 -8.57 -6.40
C SER A 544 -13.74 -9.83 -7.00
N ASP A 545 -15.05 -9.80 -7.24
CA ASP A 545 -15.99 -10.93 -7.29
C ASP A 545 -16.07 -11.75 -5.98
N SER A 546 -16.23 -11.02 -4.86
CA SER A 546 -16.13 -11.55 -3.50
C SER A 546 -16.93 -12.84 -3.25
N GLN A 547 -16.21 -13.96 -3.10
CA GLN A 547 -16.72 -15.32 -2.88
C GLN A 547 -17.46 -15.97 -4.07
N ALA A 548 -17.57 -15.29 -5.22
CA ALA A 548 -18.13 -15.80 -6.47
C ALA A 548 -17.06 -15.73 -7.57
N MET A 549 -16.10 -16.67 -7.55
CA MET A 549 -14.87 -16.60 -8.35
C MET A 549 -13.99 -15.35 -8.07
N GLY A 550 -13.83 -14.97 -6.79
CA GLY A 550 -13.12 -13.73 -6.45
C GLY A 550 -12.86 -13.43 -4.97
N ARG A 551 -11.90 -12.53 -4.69
CA ARG A 551 -11.30 -12.33 -3.35
C ARG A 551 -11.39 -10.89 -2.85
N ILE A 552 -12.30 -10.59 -1.92
CA ILE A 552 -12.59 -9.20 -1.47
C ILE A 552 -11.36 -8.43 -0.95
N GLY A 553 -10.48 -9.09 -0.19
CA GLY A 553 -9.31 -8.45 0.42
C GLY A 553 -8.14 -8.19 -0.53
N GLU A 554 -8.19 -8.66 -1.77
CA GLU A 554 -7.02 -8.70 -2.67
C GLU A 554 -7.06 -7.70 -3.83
N VAL A 555 -8.15 -6.92 -4.02
CA VAL A 555 -8.29 -5.98 -5.15
C VAL A 555 -7.09 -5.04 -5.30
N ILE A 556 -6.62 -4.47 -4.19
CA ILE A 556 -5.47 -3.55 -4.16
C ILE A 556 -4.17 -4.33 -4.45
N ALA A 557 -3.91 -5.43 -3.73
CA ALA A 557 -2.69 -6.22 -3.88
C ALA A 557 -2.52 -6.75 -5.31
N ARG A 558 -3.59 -7.30 -5.89
CA ARG A 558 -3.63 -7.87 -7.25
C ARG A 558 -3.41 -6.80 -8.32
N THR A 559 -3.97 -5.61 -8.12
CA THR A 559 -3.68 -4.44 -8.97
C THR A 559 -2.18 -4.16 -9.03
N TRP A 560 -1.52 -4.09 -7.88
CA TRP A 560 -0.08 -3.80 -7.80
C TRP A 560 0.81 -4.97 -8.23
N GLN A 561 0.37 -6.22 -8.05
CA GLN A 561 1.06 -7.40 -8.56
C GLN A 561 1.03 -7.45 -10.10
N THR A 562 -0.08 -7.10 -10.75
CA THR A 562 -0.13 -6.98 -12.21
C THR A 562 0.76 -5.84 -12.72
N ALA A 563 0.73 -4.66 -12.07
CA ALA A 563 1.64 -3.56 -12.42
C ALA A 563 3.13 -3.96 -12.28
N ALA A 564 3.48 -4.68 -11.22
CA ALA A 564 4.83 -5.18 -10.96
C ALA A 564 5.29 -6.19 -12.03
N LYS A 565 4.47 -7.21 -12.33
CA LYS A 565 4.78 -8.20 -13.39
C LYS A 565 4.93 -7.53 -14.74
N MET A 566 4.04 -6.59 -15.09
CA MET A 566 4.10 -5.89 -16.37
C MET A 566 5.33 -4.99 -16.47
N LYS A 567 5.77 -4.34 -15.38
CA LYS A 567 7.09 -3.69 -15.34
C LYS A 567 8.23 -4.70 -15.53
N GLN A 568 8.20 -5.84 -14.85
CA GLN A 568 9.25 -6.86 -14.90
C GLN A 568 9.42 -7.46 -16.32
N GLN A 569 8.31 -7.70 -17.03
CA GLN A 569 8.31 -8.37 -18.33
C GLN A 569 8.31 -7.40 -19.54
N ARG A 570 7.75 -6.19 -19.41
CA ARG A 570 7.62 -5.21 -20.51
C ARG A 570 8.47 -3.95 -20.32
N GLY A 571 9.12 -3.79 -19.16
CA GLY A 571 9.89 -2.60 -18.80
C GLY A 571 9.02 -1.43 -18.34
N THR A 572 9.65 -0.27 -18.17
CA THR A 572 9.00 1.04 -17.94
C THR A 572 8.06 1.39 -19.11
N LEU A 573 6.95 2.09 -18.86
CA LEU A 573 6.10 2.60 -19.95
C LEU A 573 6.86 3.64 -20.80
N PRO A 574 6.61 3.75 -22.11
CA PRO A 574 7.30 4.72 -22.99
C PRO A 574 7.22 6.19 -22.56
N GLU A 575 6.17 6.55 -21.82
CA GLU A 575 5.92 7.91 -21.31
C GLU A 575 6.51 8.13 -19.90
N ASP A 576 6.78 7.05 -19.16
CA ASP A 576 7.49 7.07 -17.87
C ASP A 576 9.01 7.19 -18.10
N LYS A 577 9.75 7.67 -17.10
CA LYS A 577 11.20 7.95 -17.22
C LYS A 577 12.04 7.14 -16.24
N GLU A 578 12.46 7.76 -15.15
CA GLU A 578 13.26 7.13 -14.09
C GLU A 578 12.40 6.74 -12.87
N SER A 579 11.08 6.68 -13.06
CA SER A 579 10.01 6.44 -12.10
C SER A 579 8.78 5.94 -12.86
N ASP A 580 7.91 5.18 -12.21
CA ASP A 580 6.73 4.51 -12.79
C ASP A 580 5.43 5.32 -12.58
N ASN A 581 5.52 6.66 -12.56
CA ASN A 581 4.42 7.52 -12.11
C ASN A 581 3.15 7.39 -12.97
N LEU A 582 3.27 7.27 -14.29
CA LEU A 582 2.13 7.04 -15.17
C LEU A 582 1.56 5.64 -14.97
N ARG A 583 2.40 4.60 -14.87
CA ARG A 583 1.90 3.25 -14.55
C ARG A 583 1.17 3.23 -13.21
N VAL A 584 1.70 3.90 -12.18
CA VAL A 584 1.05 3.97 -10.86
C VAL A 584 -0.29 4.70 -10.94
N LYS A 585 -0.37 5.84 -11.66
CA LYS A 585 -1.64 6.55 -11.91
C LYS A 585 -2.64 5.72 -12.72
N ARG A 586 -2.18 5.00 -13.75
CA ARG A 586 -2.99 4.07 -14.57
C ARG A 586 -3.57 2.94 -13.74
N TYR A 587 -2.82 2.40 -12.78
CA TYR A 587 -3.26 1.27 -11.98
C TYR A 587 -4.09 1.66 -10.75
N ILE A 588 -3.76 2.73 -10.01
CA ILE A 588 -4.60 3.18 -8.87
C ILE A 588 -6.01 3.56 -9.32
N ALA A 589 -6.14 4.23 -10.47
CA ALA A 589 -7.41 4.63 -11.04
C ALA A 589 -8.38 3.44 -11.24
N LYS A 590 -7.86 2.22 -11.43
CA LYS A 590 -8.66 1.00 -11.64
C LYS A 590 -9.50 0.59 -10.43
N TYR A 591 -9.09 0.95 -9.20
CA TYR A 591 -9.85 0.65 -7.98
C TYR A 591 -10.32 1.89 -7.20
N THR A 592 -9.93 3.10 -7.61
CA THR A 592 -10.37 4.36 -6.98
C THR A 592 -11.38 5.12 -7.84
N ILE A 593 -10.92 5.86 -8.87
CA ILE A 593 -11.77 6.81 -9.58
C ILE A 593 -12.60 6.18 -10.69
N ASN A 594 -12.10 5.17 -11.41
CA ASN A 594 -12.83 4.57 -12.53
C ASN A 594 -14.11 3.83 -12.07
N PRO A 595 -14.11 3.05 -10.98
CA PRO A 595 -15.36 2.52 -10.41
C PRO A 595 -16.33 3.63 -10.00
N ALA A 596 -15.82 4.72 -9.41
CA ALA A 596 -16.65 5.84 -9.00
C ALA A 596 -17.24 6.63 -10.19
N ILE A 597 -16.53 6.73 -11.33
CA ILE A 597 -17.09 7.30 -12.56
C ILE A 597 -18.12 6.34 -13.17
N ALA A 598 -17.81 5.06 -13.28
CA ALA A 598 -18.67 4.06 -13.90
C ALA A 598 -20.05 3.94 -13.25
N HIS A 599 -20.11 4.01 -11.92
CA HIS A 599 -21.35 3.88 -11.14
C HIS A 599 -21.96 5.23 -10.68
N GLY A 600 -21.43 6.37 -11.12
CA GLY A 600 -22.00 7.68 -10.78
C GLY A 600 -21.82 8.10 -9.31
N PHE A 601 -20.67 7.75 -8.72
CA PHE A 601 -20.26 8.11 -7.35
C PHE A 601 -19.14 9.18 -7.29
N SER A 602 -18.50 9.51 -8.42
CA SER A 602 -17.25 10.29 -8.50
C SER A 602 -17.34 11.72 -7.96
N GLN A 603 -18.55 12.26 -7.83
CA GLN A 603 -18.90 13.51 -7.17
C GLN A 603 -18.84 13.45 -5.62
N VAL A 604 -18.71 12.24 -5.04
CA VAL A 604 -18.65 11.99 -3.60
C VAL A 604 -17.32 11.36 -3.17
N ILE A 605 -16.79 10.42 -3.96
CA ILE A 605 -15.67 9.55 -3.58
C ILE A 605 -14.73 9.26 -4.78
N GLY A 606 -13.75 8.38 -4.57
CA GLY A 606 -12.91 7.79 -5.62
C GLY A 606 -11.54 8.44 -5.82
N SER A 607 -11.21 9.50 -5.08
CA SER A 607 -9.93 10.21 -5.20
C SER A 607 -9.72 11.23 -4.07
N ILE A 608 -8.50 11.71 -3.94
CA ILE A 608 -8.12 12.76 -2.97
C ILE A 608 -8.31 14.14 -3.64
N GLU A 609 -9.56 14.63 -3.63
CA GLU A 609 -9.95 15.91 -4.23
C GLU A 609 -10.84 16.74 -3.28
N VAL A 610 -10.69 18.06 -3.28
CA VAL A 610 -11.44 18.97 -2.39
C VAL A 610 -12.95 18.89 -2.66
N GLY A 611 -13.74 18.82 -1.59
CA GLY A 611 -15.20 18.70 -1.61
C GLY A 611 -15.73 17.26 -1.54
N LYS A 612 -14.89 16.25 -1.84
CA LYS A 612 -15.20 14.83 -1.69
C LYS A 612 -15.15 14.39 -0.23
N MET A 613 -15.73 13.23 0.06
CA MET A 613 -15.70 12.60 1.38
C MET A 613 -14.27 12.14 1.73
N ALA A 614 -13.90 12.22 3.00
CA ALA A 614 -12.52 11.95 3.45
C ALA A 614 -12.18 10.45 3.59
N ASP A 615 -12.49 9.68 2.54
CA ASP A 615 -12.26 8.23 2.44
C ASP A 615 -10.78 7.93 2.13
N LEU A 616 -9.93 8.13 3.13
CA LEU A 616 -8.48 8.05 3.03
C LEU A 616 -7.93 6.78 3.72
N VAL A 617 -6.94 6.14 3.09
CA VAL A 617 -6.19 5.01 3.65
C VAL A 617 -4.72 5.39 3.76
N ILE A 618 -4.14 5.14 4.94
CA ILE A 618 -2.74 5.42 5.26
C ILE A 618 -1.93 4.13 5.19
N TRP A 619 -0.78 4.21 4.53
CA TRP A 619 0.14 3.12 4.26
C TRP A 619 1.54 3.52 4.66
N LYS A 620 2.25 2.65 5.38
CA LYS A 620 3.72 2.72 5.36
C LYS A 620 4.24 2.27 3.99
N PRO A 621 5.21 2.96 3.37
CA PRO A 621 5.65 2.66 2.00
C PRO A 621 6.04 1.19 1.79
N GLU A 622 6.69 0.58 2.77
CA GLU A 622 7.18 -0.80 2.75
C GLU A 622 6.08 -1.87 2.92
N PHE A 623 4.85 -1.47 3.29
CA PHE A 623 3.64 -2.31 3.33
C PHE A 623 2.58 -1.90 2.29
N PHE A 624 2.84 -0.87 1.48
CA PHE A 624 1.91 -0.32 0.50
C PHE A 624 1.32 -1.40 -0.40
N GLY A 625 -0.02 -1.40 -0.53
CA GLY A 625 -0.76 -2.36 -1.34
C GLY A 625 -0.95 -3.75 -0.72
N ALA A 626 -0.19 -4.12 0.32
CA ALA A 626 -0.39 -5.36 1.07
C ALA A 626 -1.22 -5.16 2.34
N LYS A 627 -0.82 -4.21 3.21
CA LYS A 627 -1.51 -3.93 4.49
C LYS A 627 -1.43 -2.43 4.84
N PRO A 628 -2.55 -1.76 5.13
CA PRO A 628 -2.54 -0.41 5.71
C PRO A 628 -2.12 -0.45 7.19
N GLU A 629 -2.11 0.70 7.85
CA GLU A 629 -1.73 0.81 9.27
C GLU A 629 -2.66 0.02 10.22
N MET A 630 -2.12 -0.39 11.37
CA MET A 630 -2.71 -1.38 12.30
C MET A 630 -2.35 -1.05 13.75
N MET A 631 -3.11 -1.58 14.73
CA MET A 631 -2.96 -1.29 16.16
C MET A 631 -2.60 -2.54 16.98
N GLY A 632 -1.70 -2.34 17.95
CA GLY A 632 -1.18 -3.31 18.91
C GLY A 632 -2.15 -3.82 19.96
N ASP A 633 -1.62 -4.25 21.11
CA ASP A 633 -2.37 -4.65 22.31
C ASP A 633 -3.14 -3.45 22.92
N PRO A 634 -4.49 -3.50 23.05
CA PRO A 634 -5.27 -2.44 23.69
C PRO A 634 -4.99 -2.22 25.19
N ASN A 635 -4.28 -3.14 25.86
CA ASN A 635 -3.90 -2.98 27.28
C ASN A 635 -2.51 -2.31 27.46
N ALA A 636 -1.70 -2.21 26.41
CA ALA A 636 -0.32 -1.74 26.52
C ALA A 636 -0.21 -0.23 26.78
N SER A 637 0.94 0.19 27.32
CA SER A 637 1.27 1.60 27.62
C SER A 637 1.39 2.51 26.39
N ILE A 638 1.53 1.92 25.20
CA ILE A 638 1.62 2.56 23.88
C ILE A 638 0.93 1.66 22.82
N PRO A 639 0.47 2.19 21.67
CA PRO A 639 -0.41 1.45 20.74
C PRO A 639 0.30 0.48 19.77
N THR A 640 1.61 0.28 19.91
CA THR A 640 2.50 -0.47 18.99
C THR A 640 2.98 -1.87 19.43
N PRO A 641 2.91 -2.30 20.71
CA PRO A 641 3.27 -3.65 21.13
C PRO A 641 2.40 -4.75 20.52
N GLN A 642 3.00 -5.93 20.32
CA GLN A 642 2.32 -7.08 19.74
C GLN A 642 1.25 -7.65 20.69
N PRO A 643 0.11 -8.16 20.16
CA PRO A 643 -0.17 -8.42 18.75
C PRO A 643 -0.77 -7.21 18.00
N VAL A 644 -0.08 -6.78 16.94
CA VAL A 644 -0.54 -5.74 16.01
C VAL A 644 -1.46 -6.34 14.95
N MET A 645 -2.64 -5.77 14.76
CA MET A 645 -3.65 -6.22 13.78
C MET A 645 -4.57 -5.09 13.32
N MET A 646 -5.29 -5.31 12.22
CA MET A 646 -6.46 -4.49 11.87
C MET A 646 -7.54 -4.66 12.94
N ARG A 647 -8.13 -3.55 13.37
CA ARG A 647 -9.20 -3.50 14.39
C ARG A 647 -10.27 -2.48 13.97
N PRO A 648 -11.57 -2.71 14.23
CA PRO A 648 -12.57 -1.65 14.17
C PRO A 648 -12.22 -0.53 15.15
N MET A 649 -12.41 0.72 14.73
CA MET A 649 -12.08 1.94 15.51
C MET A 649 -13.36 2.70 15.86
N PHE A 650 -13.28 3.85 16.54
CA PHE A 650 -14.47 4.57 17.02
C PHE A 650 -15.52 4.89 15.95
N GLY A 651 -15.12 5.17 14.70
CA GLY A 651 -16.06 5.35 13.57
C GLY A 651 -16.84 4.08 13.16
N SER A 652 -16.45 2.91 13.67
CA SER A 652 -17.15 1.63 13.51
C SER A 652 -18.23 1.37 14.57
N PHE A 653 -18.40 2.26 15.55
CA PHE A 653 -19.31 2.05 16.69
C PHE A 653 -20.38 3.14 16.80
N GLY A 654 -21.62 2.72 16.97
CA GLY A 654 -22.77 3.60 17.16
C GLY A 654 -23.37 4.12 15.83
N PRO A 655 -24.66 3.85 15.54
CA PRO A 655 -25.23 4.09 14.21
C PRO A 655 -25.18 5.55 13.76
N LYS A 656 -25.21 6.51 14.70
CA LYS A 656 -25.13 7.95 14.39
C LYS A 656 -23.73 8.41 13.94
N ALA A 657 -22.65 7.74 14.38
CA ALA A 657 -21.30 8.04 13.92
C ALA A 657 -21.11 7.53 12.48
N ILE A 658 -21.46 6.26 12.27
CA ILE A 658 -21.45 5.60 10.94
C ILE A 658 -22.30 6.37 9.93
N GLY A 659 -23.49 6.85 10.34
CA GLY A 659 -24.37 7.65 9.48
C GLY A 659 -23.84 9.04 9.10
N GLN A 660 -22.86 9.56 9.83
CA GLN A 660 -22.15 10.81 9.51
C GLN A 660 -20.91 10.58 8.64
N SER A 661 -20.23 9.44 8.80
CA SER A 661 -19.01 9.10 8.06
C SER A 661 -19.22 8.31 6.76
N CYS A 662 -20.43 7.80 6.51
CA CYS A 662 -20.71 6.90 5.37
C CYS A 662 -22.01 7.27 4.65
N VAL A 663 -22.11 6.88 3.38
CA VAL A 663 -23.30 7.05 2.53
C VAL A 663 -23.84 5.71 2.02
N THR A 664 -25.07 5.72 1.53
CA THR A 664 -25.57 4.67 0.64
C THR A 664 -25.98 5.25 -0.70
N PHE A 665 -25.50 4.64 -1.78
CA PHE A 665 -25.82 5.02 -3.16
C PHE A 665 -27.08 4.29 -3.61
N VAL A 666 -28.02 5.04 -4.18
CA VAL A 666 -29.34 4.56 -4.63
C VAL A 666 -29.76 5.26 -5.91
N SER A 667 -30.82 4.80 -6.58
CA SER A 667 -31.37 5.50 -7.75
C SER A 667 -31.92 6.89 -7.40
N GLN A 668 -31.87 7.83 -8.35
CA GLN A 668 -32.47 9.15 -8.18
C GLN A 668 -34.01 9.10 -7.98
N VAL A 669 -34.70 8.11 -8.57
CA VAL A 669 -36.16 7.93 -8.39
C VAL A 669 -36.53 7.48 -6.97
N SER A 670 -35.71 6.63 -6.34
CA SER A 670 -35.98 6.13 -4.98
C SER A 670 -35.94 7.25 -3.94
N LEU A 671 -35.14 8.30 -4.19
CA LEU A 671 -35.10 9.52 -3.39
C LEU A 671 -36.26 10.47 -3.73
N SER A 672 -36.56 10.70 -5.01
CA SER A 672 -37.61 11.66 -5.40
C SER A 672 -39.03 11.18 -5.04
N LYS A 673 -39.26 9.86 -5.01
CA LYS A 673 -40.48 9.25 -4.47
C LYS A 673 -40.49 9.11 -2.94
N GLY A 674 -39.40 9.45 -2.25
CA GLY A 674 -39.27 9.31 -0.80
C GLY A 674 -39.21 7.86 -0.28
N ILE A 675 -39.02 6.87 -1.17
CA ILE A 675 -39.11 5.44 -0.85
C ILE A 675 -38.01 5.04 0.14
N VAL A 676 -36.74 5.37 -0.17
CA VAL A 676 -35.60 5.04 0.72
C VAL A 676 -35.67 5.81 2.05
N ALA A 677 -36.25 7.01 2.06
CA ALA A 677 -36.47 7.77 3.30
C ALA A 677 -37.43 7.05 4.26
N SER A 678 -38.39 6.26 3.74
CA SER A 678 -39.28 5.42 4.57
C SER A 678 -38.58 4.25 5.28
N TYR A 679 -37.31 3.98 4.97
CA TYR A 679 -36.58 2.84 5.53
C TYR A 679 -35.87 3.18 6.86
N GLY A 680 -35.83 4.46 7.27
CA GLY A 680 -35.30 4.89 8.57
C GLY A 680 -33.77 4.81 8.71
N LEU A 681 -33.05 4.73 7.58
CA LEU A 681 -31.59 4.62 7.53
C LEU A 681 -30.91 5.79 8.26
N GLN A 682 -29.76 5.50 8.87
CA GLN A 682 -28.91 6.47 9.56
C GLN A 682 -27.83 7.01 8.61
N LYS A 683 -27.38 6.21 7.65
CA LYS A 683 -26.56 6.66 6.52
C LYS A 683 -27.34 7.60 5.62
N ARG A 684 -26.66 8.67 5.18
CA ARG A 684 -27.19 9.57 4.15
C ARG A 684 -27.28 8.84 2.81
N ALA A 685 -28.50 8.67 2.31
CA ALA A 685 -28.72 8.19 0.95
C ALA A 685 -28.34 9.26 -0.09
N VAL A 686 -27.72 8.85 -1.18
CA VAL A 686 -27.23 9.73 -2.27
C VAL A 686 -27.58 9.11 -3.62
N ALA A 687 -28.07 9.93 -4.56
CA ALA A 687 -28.36 9.47 -5.92
C ALA A 687 -27.06 9.15 -6.69
N VAL A 688 -27.09 8.07 -7.46
CA VAL A 688 -26.20 7.91 -8.63
C VAL A 688 -26.62 8.87 -9.74
N THR A 689 -25.64 9.37 -10.50
CA THR A 689 -25.84 10.33 -11.60
C THR A 689 -24.73 10.24 -12.65
N GLY A 690 -25.05 10.49 -13.92
CA GLY A 690 -24.09 10.61 -15.03
C GLY A 690 -23.63 9.27 -15.64
N THR A 691 -24.33 8.18 -15.31
CA THR A 691 -23.94 6.80 -15.66
C THR A 691 -24.15 6.46 -17.14
N ARG A 692 -25.08 7.16 -17.81
CA ARG A 692 -25.42 6.94 -19.23
C ARG A 692 -24.60 7.77 -20.21
N THR A 693 -23.87 8.77 -19.71
CA THR A 693 -23.05 9.69 -20.50
C THR A 693 -21.57 9.33 -20.54
N VAL A 694 -21.12 8.41 -19.68
CA VAL A 694 -19.73 7.94 -19.60
C VAL A 694 -19.49 6.75 -20.53
N GLY A 695 -18.29 6.67 -21.10
CA GLY A 695 -17.79 5.51 -21.83
C GLY A 695 -16.30 5.29 -21.56
N LYS A 696 -15.64 4.53 -22.42
CA LYS A 696 -14.23 4.15 -22.26
C LYS A 696 -13.31 5.37 -22.15
N LYS A 697 -13.52 6.37 -23.01
CA LYS A 697 -12.81 7.68 -23.05
C LYS A 697 -12.78 8.43 -21.70
N ASP A 698 -13.75 8.17 -20.82
CA ASP A 698 -13.93 8.93 -19.57
C ASP A 698 -13.14 8.29 -18.41
N MET A 699 -12.66 7.05 -18.60
CA MET A 699 -11.88 6.28 -17.63
C MET A 699 -10.44 6.80 -17.56
N LYS A 700 -10.03 7.30 -16.38
CA LYS A 700 -8.77 8.02 -16.22
C LYS A 700 -7.60 7.09 -16.45
N TYR A 701 -6.71 7.47 -17.38
CA TYR A 701 -5.54 6.72 -17.85
C TYR A 701 -5.84 5.33 -18.45
N ASN A 702 -7.11 5.03 -18.73
CA ASN A 702 -7.60 3.70 -19.08
C ASN A 702 -8.69 3.76 -20.19
N ASP A 703 -8.42 4.61 -21.17
CA ASP A 703 -9.27 5.03 -22.26
C ASP A 703 -9.02 4.30 -23.58
N ALA A 704 -8.05 3.38 -23.63
CA ALA A 704 -7.63 2.70 -24.85
C ALA A 704 -8.72 1.77 -25.42
N THR A 705 -8.98 1.89 -26.72
CA THR A 705 -9.88 1.01 -27.51
C THR A 705 -9.11 0.36 -28.67
N PRO A 706 -8.14 -0.54 -28.40
CA PRO A 706 -7.42 -1.24 -29.46
C PRO A 706 -8.36 -2.18 -30.22
N SER A 707 -8.08 -2.46 -31.49
CA SER A 707 -8.81 -3.43 -32.30
C SER A 707 -8.43 -4.85 -31.88
N ILE A 708 -9.30 -5.54 -31.11
CA ILE A 708 -9.01 -6.86 -30.56
C ILE A 708 -9.61 -7.95 -31.45
N ASN A 709 -8.81 -8.96 -31.76
CA ASN A 709 -9.25 -10.20 -32.38
C ASN A 709 -8.83 -11.39 -31.52
N VAL A 710 -9.64 -12.46 -31.52
CA VAL A 710 -9.33 -13.74 -30.86
C VAL A 710 -9.46 -14.83 -31.92
N ASN A 711 -8.48 -15.73 -31.98
CA ASN A 711 -8.57 -16.92 -32.83
C ASN A 711 -9.52 -17.95 -32.17
N SER A 712 -10.53 -18.42 -32.90
CA SER A 712 -11.55 -19.35 -32.38
C SER A 712 -11.05 -20.77 -32.08
N GLU A 713 -9.89 -21.17 -32.61
CA GLU A 713 -9.29 -22.50 -32.44
C GLU A 713 -8.09 -22.49 -31.48
N THR A 714 -7.26 -21.45 -31.53
CA THR A 714 -6.02 -21.35 -30.75
C THR A 714 -6.10 -20.38 -29.57
N TYR A 715 -7.21 -19.65 -29.44
CA TYR A 715 -7.49 -18.59 -28.46
C TYR A 715 -6.48 -17.44 -28.43
N VAL A 716 -5.52 -17.40 -29.36
CA VAL A 716 -4.53 -16.33 -29.48
C VAL A 716 -5.24 -15.00 -29.67
N VAL A 717 -4.99 -14.07 -28.75
CA VAL A 717 -5.53 -12.71 -28.77
C VAL A 717 -4.52 -11.79 -29.45
N THR A 718 -4.99 -10.96 -30.36
CA THR A 718 -4.21 -9.84 -30.91
C THR A 718 -4.90 -8.51 -30.61
N ALA A 719 -4.11 -7.45 -30.47
CA ALA A 719 -4.56 -6.06 -30.41
C ALA A 719 -3.83 -5.27 -31.48
N ASP A 720 -4.59 -4.59 -32.35
CA ASP A 720 -4.08 -3.82 -33.50
C ASP A 720 -3.13 -4.64 -34.40
N GLY A 721 -3.38 -5.95 -34.49
CA GLY A 721 -2.58 -6.92 -35.24
C GLY A 721 -1.39 -7.53 -34.50
N VAL A 722 -1.08 -7.10 -33.28
CA VAL A 722 0.04 -7.60 -32.46
C VAL A 722 -0.46 -8.62 -31.44
N GLU A 723 0.21 -9.78 -31.33
CA GLU A 723 -0.12 -10.81 -30.34
C GLU A 723 0.08 -10.32 -28.88
N LEU A 724 -0.91 -10.59 -28.03
CA LEU A 724 -0.88 -10.26 -26.61
C LEU A 724 -0.53 -11.49 -25.76
N SER A 725 0.77 -11.79 -25.71
CA SER A 725 1.34 -12.95 -25.02
C SER A 725 2.31 -12.52 -23.91
N CYS A 726 2.26 -13.18 -22.75
CA CYS A 726 3.19 -12.93 -21.64
C CYS A 726 3.48 -14.20 -20.82
N ALA A 727 4.68 -14.34 -20.26
CA ALA A 727 5.02 -15.51 -19.46
C ALA A 727 4.24 -15.52 -18.12
N PRO A 728 3.83 -16.69 -17.60
CA PRO A 728 3.31 -16.78 -16.24
C PRO A 728 4.40 -16.36 -15.23
N ALA A 729 4.00 -15.63 -14.18
CA ALA A 729 4.90 -15.36 -13.05
C ALA A 729 5.02 -16.60 -12.15
N ASP A 730 6.24 -16.93 -11.73
CA ASP A 730 6.57 -17.96 -10.75
C ASP A 730 6.41 -17.46 -9.30
N ARG A 731 6.63 -16.16 -9.09
CA ARG A 731 6.55 -15.48 -7.80
C ARG A 731 5.97 -14.08 -7.94
N LEU A 732 5.24 -13.62 -6.92
CA LEU A 732 4.68 -12.27 -6.85
C LEU A 732 5.18 -11.49 -5.63
N PRO A 733 5.29 -10.14 -5.74
CA PRO A 733 5.40 -9.25 -4.59
C PRO A 733 4.08 -9.21 -3.79
N LEU A 734 4.06 -8.50 -2.67
CA LEU A 734 2.89 -8.32 -1.82
C LEU A 734 2.24 -9.64 -1.35
N ALA A 735 3.03 -10.71 -1.26
CA ALA A 735 2.57 -12.06 -0.94
C ALA A 735 3.36 -12.66 0.24
N GLN A 736 4.24 -13.63 -0.01
CA GLN A 736 4.99 -14.43 0.98
C GLN A 736 5.71 -13.62 2.07
N ARG A 737 6.07 -12.35 1.82
CA ARG A 737 6.74 -11.47 2.78
C ARG A 737 5.81 -10.95 3.89
N TYR A 738 4.50 -10.84 3.61
CA TYR A 738 3.54 -10.09 4.42
C TYR A 738 2.40 -10.92 5.03
N PHE A 739 2.08 -12.08 4.45
CA PHE A 739 0.96 -12.92 4.89
C PHE A 739 1.44 -14.11 5.74
N LEU A 740 0.63 -14.52 6.73
CA LEU A 740 1.01 -15.56 7.70
C LEU A 740 0.73 -16.98 7.17
N PHE A 741 -0.21 -17.07 6.24
CA PHE A 741 -0.64 -18.23 5.47
C PHE A 741 -0.55 -17.87 4.00
#